data_AF-A0A3D0SEL5-F1
#
_entry.id   AF-A0A3D0SEL5-F1
#
_cell.length_a   1.000
_cell.length_b   1.000
_cell.length_c   1.000
_cell.angle_alpha   90.00
_cell.angle_beta   90.00
_cell.angle_gamma   90.00
#
_symmetry.space_group_name_H-M   'P 1'
#
loop_
_entity.id
_entity.type
_entity.pdbx_description
1 polymer ?
#
loop_
_entity_poly.entity_id
_entity_poly.type
_entity_poly.pdbx_seq_one_letter_code
_entity_poly.pdbx_strand_id
1 'polypeptide(L)'
;MTLVAKRREDYRAPEFTITDISLDFTLDPTATKVVSELQVKRQDNANAPLELDGEHLQLLEVAIDDLPFGDYQQTDSGLVLNNVPDAFTLRIVTQVNPSENKALEGLYLSNGVYCTQCEAEGFRRITYYLDRPDVLARFTVKITGDKASLPTMLANGNPIEQGSNTDGTHWILWQDPFPKPSYLFALVAGSFDQLTDTFVTQSGKSVALELFVDKGKRQRGEFALEALKRSMRWDEEVFGLEYDLDIYMIVAVDFFNMGAMENKGLNVFNSKFVLADQASATDEDFFNVESVIAHEYFHNWTGNRVTCRDWFQLSLKEGLTVFRDQQFSSDMSSPLSNRIKQVRVMREHQFAEDASAMSHPIRPDEVIEMNNFYTVTVYDKGAEVIRMMHTLLGADGFRAGMDEYFRRHDGQAVTCDDFVSAMQSATDIDLTHFSRWYSQSGTPRVEVKRAYDAASDKLTVTLTQQNLTTADQSEKQDLYIPLQIEFLAADGQHVAPDSGMFRDNLVILDKPVTELTFTGKGSDITPVALGNFSAPVKLTSDLTPLEWLHTFRFANDAFSRWDAIQQLYNWCIEQYYQGSPQQVEKVIWQGLYEAVEASQDNPEILGECLVVPSFETLCQTRENIDVHALNEARQTFSHDLAEFMSDLLLVIYQTNQSDSYAYEPAQVSSRRCKNVVLTLLAELPLAENLITEQFSGSDNMSDTLGALKAAQQFDLVLFNNLMNEFEQRWRDDPLVLDKWFGLHATCDRSDILAQITLLRQHPQFSQQNPNRVRAVIGSFAFYNTSGFHADDGSGYRFLTDYLLELDKTNPQVASRLVTPLTQWQHFAPSRQALMRQQLSRLLDDASLSKDLYEKVSKALAYGHDS
;
A
#
# COMPACT_ATOMS: atom_id res chain seq x y z
N MET A 1 15.22 -16.94 -23.39
CA MET A 1 14.43 -15.85 -24.02
C MET A 1 15.14 -14.54 -23.74
N THR A 2 15.30 -13.67 -24.73
CA THR A 2 15.71 -12.29 -24.46
C THR A 2 14.48 -11.57 -23.92
N LEU A 3 14.47 -11.22 -22.64
CA LEU A 3 13.41 -10.39 -22.07
C LEU A 3 13.53 -9.00 -22.70
N VAL A 4 12.46 -8.52 -23.35
CA VAL A 4 12.41 -7.20 -23.98
C VAL A 4 11.57 -6.30 -23.09
N ALA A 5 12.16 -5.20 -22.62
CA ALA A 5 11.42 -4.21 -21.85
C ALA A 5 10.50 -3.37 -22.75
N LYS A 6 9.30 -3.05 -22.28
CA LYS A 6 8.38 -2.08 -22.89
C LYS A 6 8.81 -0.68 -22.45
N ARG A 7 8.75 0.30 -23.35
CA ARG A 7 9.09 1.71 -23.05
C ARG A 7 7.91 2.64 -23.23
N ARG A 8 7.84 3.66 -22.37
CA ARG A 8 6.78 4.68 -22.39
C ARG A 8 6.78 5.51 -23.67
N GLU A 9 7.96 5.81 -24.21
CA GLU A 9 8.12 6.58 -25.45
C GLU A 9 7.60 5.85 -26.70
N ASP A 10 7.48 4.52 -26.64
CA ASP A 10 7.01 3.68 -27.75
C ASP A 10 5.49 3.60 -27.84
N TYR A 11 4.75 4.28 -26.95
CA TYR A 11 3.29 4.30 -27.00
C TYR A 11 2.78 4.70 -28.39
N ARG A 12 1.88 3.87 -28.93
CA ARG A 12 1.08 4.17 -30.11
C ARG A 12 -0.38 3.87 -29.83
N ALA A 13 -1.26 4.71 -30.37
CA ALA A 13 -2.69 4.42 -30.41
C ALA A 13 -2.93 3.05 -31.06
N PRO A 14 -3.94 2.28 -30.61
CA PRO A 14 -4.18 0.96 -31.15
C PRO A 14 -4.71 1.03 -32.59
N GLU A 15 -4.21 0.15 -33.46
CA GLU A 15 -4.62 0.10 -34.88
C GLU A 15 -6.10 -0.30 -35.05
N PHE A 16 -6.64 -0.98 -34.05
CA PHE A 16 -8.04 -1.38 -33.94
C PHE A 16 -8.59 -0.98 -32.56
N THR A 17 -9.90 -0.79 -32.49
CA THR A 17 -10.63 -0.67 -31.22
C THR A 17 -11.73 -1.73 -31.16
N ILE A 18 -12.21 -1.99 -29.95
CA ILE A 18 -13.37 -2.82 -29.68
C ILE A 18 -14.39 -1.93 -28.97
N THR A 19 -15.59 -1.81 -29.55
CA THR A 19 -16.63 -0.90 -29.04
C THR A 19 -17.62 -1.60 -28.10
N ASP A 20 -17.89 -2.86 -28.37
CA ASP A 20 -18.79 -3.71 -27.60
C ASP A 20 -18.22 -5.13 -27.56
N ILE A 21 -18.43 -5.81 -26.44
CA ILE A 21 -18.12 -7.23 -26.25
C ILE A 21 -19.29 -7.95 -25.61
N SER A 22 -19.67 -9.09 -26.19
CA SER A 22 -20.57 -10.06 -25.57
C SER A 22 -19.78 -11.31 -25.17
N LEU A 23 -19.91 -11.72 -23.91
CA LEU A 23 -19.28 -12.91 -23.34
C LEU A 23 -20.34 -13.92 -22.92
N ASP A 24 -20.19 -15.20 -23.29
CA ASP A 24 -20.98 -16.31 -22.76
C ASP A 24 -20.05 -17.34 -22.10
N PHE A 25 -20.14 -17.43 -20.78
CA PHE A 25 -19.40 -18.36 -19.94
C PHE A 25 -20.26 -19.58 -19.63
N THR A 26 -19.75 -20.77 -19.95
CA THR A 26 -20.24 -22.02 -19.35
C THR A 26 -19.21 -22.51 -18.36
N LEU A 27 -19.50 -22.31 -17.07
CA LEU A 27 -18.58 -22.57 -15.97
C LEU A 27 -18.42 -24.08 -15.74
N ASP A 28 -17.17 -24.52 -15.76
CA ASP A 28 -16.72 -25.85 -15.34
C ASP A 28 -15.34 -25.71 -14.67
N PRO A 29 -15.08 -26.40 -13.54
CA PRO A 29 -13.84 -26.21 -12.78
C PRO A 29 -12.58 -26.51 -13.60
N THR A 30 -12.69 -27.41 -14.59
CA THR A 30 -11.58 -27.95 -15.38
C THR A 30 -11.59 -27.52 -16.84
N ALA A 31 -12.74 -27.12 -17.35
CA ALA A 31 -12.97 -26.87 -18.77
C ALA A 31 -14.03 -25.78 -18.99
N THR A 32 -13.88 -24.63 -18.33
CA THR A 32 -14.77 -23.49 -18.55
C THR A 32 -14.68 -23.04 -20.00
N LYS A 33 -15.81 -23.03 -20.70
CA LYS A 33 -15.91 -22.55 -22.08
C LYS A 33 -16.27 -21.07 -22.09
N VAL A 34 -15.54 -20.29 -22.87
CA VAL A 34 -15.78 -18.86 -23.07
C VAL A 34 -16.03 -18.60 -24.54
N VAL A 35 -17.18 -17.99 -24.84
CA VAL A 35 -17.51 -17.48 -26.16
C VAL A 35 -17.43 -15.96 -26.08
N SER A 36 -16.60 -15.34 -26.91
CA SER A 36 -16.46 -13.89 -27.00
C SER A 36 -16.87 -13.41 -28.40
N GLU A 37 -17.71 -12.38 -28.45
CA GLU A 37 -18.12 -11.70 -29.67
C GLU A 37 -17.77 -10.22 -29.57
N LEU A 38 -16.85 -9.77 -30.41
CA LEU A 38 -16.22 -8.46 -30.36
C LEU A 38 -16.65 -7.61 -31.55
N GLN A 39 -17.12 -6.39 -31.30
CA GLN A 39 -17.38 -5.40 -32.36
C GLN A 39 -16.10 -4.61 -32.65
N VAL A 40 -15.33 -5.11 -33.62
CA VAL A 40 -14.00 -4.60 -33.96
C VAL A 40 -14.09 -3.52 -35.03
N LYS A 41 -13.32 -2.44 -34.86
CA LYS A 41 -13.18 -1.38 -35.86
C LYS A 41 -11.72 -0.93 -36.00
N ARG A 42 -11.22 -0.88 -37.24
CA ARG A 42 -9.91 -0.34 -37.61
C ARG A 42 -9.91 1.19 -37.48
N GLN A 43 -8.83 1.76 -36.93
CA GLN A 43 -8.71 3.21 -36.71
C GLN A 43 -8.03 3.90 -37.89
N ASP A 44 -6.75 3.61 -38.18
CA ASP A 44 -5.98 4.45 -39.10
C ASP A 44 -5.11 3.69 -40.14
N ASN A 45 -4.85 2.39 -39.96
CA ASN A 45 -3.93 1.65 -40.84
C ASN A 45 -4.61 0.53 -41.64
N ALA A 46 -4.88 0.81 -42.93
CA ALA A 46 -5.64 -0.04 -43.85
C ALA A 46 -5.09 -1.47 -44.06
N ASN A 47 -3.86 -1.79 -43.64
CA ASN A 47 -3.24 -3.11 -43.86
C ASN A 47 -2.60 -3.73 -42.62
N ALA A 48 -2.82 -3.19 -41.41
CA ALA A 48 -2.33 -3.82 -40.18
C ALA A 48 -3.09 -5.13 -39.87
N PRO A 49 -2.43 -6.21 -39.45
CA PRO A 49 -3.10 -7.35 -38.85
C PRO A 49 -3.72 -6.97 -37.51
N LEU A 50 -4.80 -7.65 -37.11
CA LEU A 50 -5.34 -7.53 -35.75
C LEU A 50 -4.53 -8.47 -34.85
N GLU A 51 -3.83 -7.90 -33.88
CA GLU A 51 -3.04 -8.64 -32.89
C GLU A 51 -3.80 -8.64 -31.56
N LEU A 52 -4.16 -9.81 -31.07
CA LEU A 52 -4.86 -10.01 -29.79
C LEU A 52 -3.95 -10.72 -28.80
N ASP A 53 -3.90 -10.25 -27.57
CA ASP A 53 -3.20 -10.89 -26.46
C ASP A 53 -3.94 -12.14 -26.00
N GLY A 54 -3.20 -13.19 -25.63
CA GLY A 54 -3.79 -14.41 -25.08
C GLY A 54 -2.76 -15.36 -24.49
N GLU A 55 -3.02 -15.86 -23.28
CA GLU A 55 -2.12 -16.74 -22.53
C GLU A 55 -2.87 -17.92 -21.91
N HIS A 56 -2.26 -19.12 -21.96
CA HIS A 56 -2.81 -20.33 -21.34
C HIS A 56 -4.25 -20.68 -21.78
N LEU A 57 -4.59 -20.35 -23.02
CA LEU A 57 -5.90 -20.61 -23.62
C LEU A 57 -5.87 -21.83 -24.53
N GLN A 58 -6.92 -22.66 -24.47
CA GLN A 58 -7.21 -23.60 -25.55
C GLN A 58 -8.14 -22.92 -26.56
N LEU A 59 -7.64 -22.61 -27.76
CA LEU A 59 -8.43 -22.06 -28.86
C LEU A 59 -9.29 -23.15 -29.52
N LEU A 60 -10.60 -22.92 -29.64
CA LEU A 60 -11.56 -23.85 -30.22
C LEU A 60 -12.13 -23.36 -31.56
N GLU A 61 -12.39 -22.06 -31.70
CA GLU A 61 -13.03 -21.48 -32.88
C GLU A 61 -12.62 -20.01 -33.07
N VAL A 62 -12.49 -19.60 -34.34
CA VAL A 62 -12.38 -18.19 -34.77
C VAL A 62 -13.33 -18.00 -35.96
N ALA A 63 -14.19 -16.99 -35.89
CA ALA A 63 -15.11 -16.63 -36.97
C ALA A 63 -15.22 -15.10 -37.11
N ILE A 64 -15.40 -14.63 -38.34
CA ILE A 64 -15.66 -13.23 -38.68
C ILE A 64 -17.03 -13.18 -39.36
N ASP A 65 -17.92 -12.34 -38.84
CA ASP A 65 -19.29 -12.17 -39.36
C ASP A 65 -20.02 -13.51 -39.57
N ASP A 66 -20.00 -14.35 -38.54
CA ASP A 66 -20.57 -15.71 -38.50
C ASP A 66 -19.96 -16.74 -39.48
N LEU A 67 -18.88 -16.38 -40.16
CA LEU A 67 -18.16 -17.28 -41.07
C LEU A 67 -16.85 -17.76 -40.43
N PRO A 68 -16.55 -19.07 -40.47
CA PRO A 68 -15.27 -19.59 -40.02
C PRO A 68 -14.10 -18.86 -40.69
N PHE A 69 -13.17 -18.38 -39.88
CA PHE A 69 -12.04 -17.58 -40.34
C PHE A 69 -10.73 -18.35 -40.16
N GLY A 70 -9.97 -18.51 -41.24
CA GLY A 70 -8.77 -19.35 -41.26
C GLY A 70 -7.44 -18.63 -41.47
N ASP A 71 -7.45 -17.33 -41.73
CA ASP A 71 -6.22 -16.54 -41.97
C ASP A 71 -5.71 -15.90 -40.67
N TYR A 72 -5.39 -16.77 -39.71
CA TYR A 72 -4.84 -16.38 -38.42
C TYR A 72 -3.63 -17.23 -38.03
N GLN A 73 -2.80 -16.69 -37.15
CA GLN A 73 -1.69 -17.38 -36.53
C GLN A 73 -1.81 -17.30 -35.01
N GLN A 74 -1.84 -18.47 -34.35
CA GLN A 74 -1.69 -18.55 -32.91
C GLN A 74 -0.19 -18.51 -32.55
N THR A 75 0.14 -17.70 -31.55
CA THR A 75 1.48 -17.57 -30.98
C THR A 75 1.44 -17.93 -29.50
N ASP A 76 2.60 -18.00 -28.84
CA ASP A 76 2.68 -18.30 -27.40
C ASP A 76 2.01 -17.22 -26.53
N SER A 77 1.87 -15.99 -27.05
CA SER A 77 1.35 -14.83 -26.31
C SER A 77 0.11 -14.19 -26.93
N GLY A 78 -0.49 -14.79 -27.97
CA GLY A 78 -1.59 -14.13 -28.67
C GLY A 78 -2.08 -14.80 -29.95
N LEU A 79 -2.98 -14.11 -30.63
CA LEU A 79 -3.63 -14.49 -31.88
C LEU A 79 -3.55 -13.34 -32.88
N VAL A 80 -2.93 -13.58 -34.04
CA VAL A 80 -2.74 -12.59 -35.11
C VAL A 80 -3.69 -12.92 -36.26
N LEU A 81 -4.61 -12.03 -36.61
CA LEU A 81 -5.56 -12.20 -37.71
C LEU A 81 -5.16 -11.28 -38.88
N ASN A 82 -4.90 -11.87 -40.05
CA ASN A 82 -4.50 -11.12 -41.25
C ASN A 82 -5.72 -10.79 -42.12
N ASN A 83 -5.60 -9.83 -43.04
CA ASN A 83 -6.60 -9.57 -44.08
C ASN A 83 -8.06 -9.40 -43.56
N VAL A 84 -8.20 -8.85 -42.34
CA VAL A 84 -9.52 -8.61 -41.72
C VAL A 84 -10.21 -7.36 -42.30
N PRO A 85 -11.55 -7.32 -42.34
CA PRO A 85 -12.30 -6.13 -42.72
C PRO A 85 -12.01 -4.92 -41.81
N ASP A 86 -12.43 -3.72 -42.23
CA ASP A 86 -12.27 -2.51 -41.42
C ASP A 86 -13.25 -2.45 -40.23
N ALA A 87 -14.40 -3.11 -40.34
CA ALA A 87 -15.36 -3.26 -39.26
C ALA A 87 -16.04 -4.63 -39.40
N PHE A 88 -16.10 -5.38 -38.32
CA PHE A 88 -16.60 -6.75 -38.33
C PHE A 88 -16.94 -7.24 -36.91
N THR A 89 -17.74 -8.30 -36.84
CA THR A 89 -17.94 -9.06 -35.60
C THR A 89 -16.94 -10.20 -35.56
N LEU A 90 -16.05 -10.19 -34.56
CA LEU A 90 -15.11 -11.27 -34.31
C LEU A 90 -15.66 -12.19 -33.22
N ARG A 91 -15.89 -13.45 -33.57
CA ARG A 91 -16.29 -14.50 -32.62
C ARG A 91 -15.12 -15.41 -32.33
N ILE A 92 -14.78 -15.58 -31.06
CA ILE A 92 -13.73 -16.48 -30.59
C ILE A 92 -14.31 -17.42 -29.54
N VAL A 93 -13.94 -18.70 -29.60
CA VAL A 93 -14.30 -19.67 -28.58
C VAL A 93 -13.03 -20.23 -27.96
N THR A 94 -12.89 -20.07 -26.64
CA THR A 94 -11.76 -20.57 -25.85
C THR A 94 -12.23 -21.50 -24.73
N GLN A 95 -11.31 -22.30 -24.21
CA GLN A 95 -11.51 -23.09 -23.01
C GLN A 95 -10.34 -22.84 -22.03
N VAL A 96 -10.66 -22.72 -20.75
CA VAL A 96 -9.72 -22.48 -19.64
C VAL A 96 -9.96 -23.47 -18.50
N ASN A 97 -8.93 -23.69 -17.65
CA ASN A 97 -9.01 -24.57 -16.47
C ASN A 97 -8.83 -23.76 -15.17
N PRO A 98 -9.91 -23.25 -14.56
CA PRO A 98 -9.85 -22.46 -13.33
C PRO A 98 -9.25 -23.20 -12.12
N SER A 99 -9.41 -24.52 -12.03
CA SER A 99 -8.93 -25.31 -10.89
C SER A 99 -7.42 -25.41 -10.78
N GLU A 100 -6.72 -25.36 -11.92
CA GLU A 100 -5.26 -25.42 -12.02
C GLU A 100 -4.60 -24.04 -12.05
N ASN A 101 -5.38 -22.96 -12.10
CA ASN A 101 -4.85 -21.59 -12.10
C ASN A 101 -4.41 -21.15 -10.69
N LYS A 102 -3.19 -21.53 -10.29
CA LYS A 102 -2.60 -21.17 -8.98
C LYS A 102 -1.93 -19.80 -8.95
N ALA A 103 -1.79 -19.16 -10.12
CA ALA A 103 -1.27 -17.80 -10.23
C ALA A 103 -2.27 -16.74 -9.72
N LEU A 104 -3.57 -17.09 -9.65
CA LEU A 104 -4.67 -16.19 -9.24
C LEU A 104 -4.81 -14.95 -10.16
N GLU A 105 -4.66 -15.16 -11.47
CA GLU A 105 -4.76 -14.14 -12.52
C GLU A 105 -5.57 -14.68 -13.70
N GLY A 106 -6.51 -13.90 -14.24
CA GLY A 106 -7.57 -14.38 -15.12
C GLY A 106 -8.70 -15.02 -14.31
N LEU A 107 -9.32 -16.09 -14.82
CA LEU A 107 -10.36 -16.85 -14.11
C LEU A 107 -9.75 -18.01 -13.31
N TYR A 108 -10.08 -18.09 -12.01
CA TYR A 108 -9.55 -19.12 -11.11
C TYR A 108 -10.55 -19.51 -10.01
N LEU A 109 -10.20 -20.53 -9.22
CA LEU A 109 -10.97 -20.95 -8.04
C LEU A 109 -10.30 -20.52 -6.73
N SER A 110 -11.00 -19.70 -5.94
CA SER A 110 -10.68 -19.40 -4.54
C SER A 110 -11.56 -20.26 -3.64
N ASN A 111 -10.99 -21.30 -3.02
CA ASN A 111 -11.72 -22.20 -2.11
C ASN A 111 -13.06 -22.73 -2.70
N GLY A 112 -13.08 -23.06 -3.99
CA GLY A 112 -14.27 -23.57 -4.69
C GLY A 112 -15.21 -22.50 -5.25
N VAL A 113 -14.92 -21.21 -5.04
CA VAL A 113 -15.61 -20.07 -5.64
C VAL A 113 -14.88 -19.62 -6.90
N TYR A 114 -15.59 -19.43 -8.00
CA TYR A 114 -15.02 -18.79 -9.20
C TYR A 114 -14.85 -17.30 -8.94
N CYS A 115 -13.68 -16.78 -9.26
CA CYS A 115 -13.38 -15.35 -9.20
C CYS A 115 -12.37 -14.99 -10.27
N THR A 116 -12.29 -13.70 -10.57
CA THR A 116 -11.39 -13.14 -11.58
C THR A 116 -10.50 -12.06 -11.00
N GLN A 117 -9.25 -12.02 -11.46
CA GLN A 117 -8.35 -10.88 -11.31
C GLN A 117 -7.79 -10.53 -12.68
N CYS A 118 -8.15 -9.37 -13.23
CA CYS A 118 -7.80 -8.99 -14.60
C CYS A 118 -6.75 -7.88 -14.66
N GLU A 119 -6.51 -7.16 -13.58
CA GLU A 119 -5.44 -6.15 -13.54
C GLU A 119 -4.08 -6.78 -13.20
N ALA A 120 -2.99 -6.45 -13.90
CA ALA A 120 -2.90 -5.52 -15.05
C ALA A 120 -3.25 -6.19 -16.40
N GLU A 121 -2.87 -7.44 -16.58
CA GLU A 121 -2.86 -8.11 -17.88
C GLU A 121 -3.49 -9.53 -17.78
N GLY A 122 -4.51 -9.69 -16.93
CA GLY A 122 -5.13 -10.97 -16.62
C GLY A 122 -6.31 -11.36 -17.53
N PHE A 123 -6.93 -10.41 -18.24
CA PHE A 123 -8.08 -10.71 -19.10
C PHE A 123 -7.69 -11.58 -20.30
N ARG A 124 -6.46 -11.44 -20.81
CA ARG A 124 -5.88 -12.33 -21.84
C ARG A 124 -5.77 -13.80 -21.42
N ARG A 125 -5.94 -14.13 -20.14
CA ARG A 125 -6.03 -15.52 -19.62
C ARG A 125 -7.47 -16.06 -19.58
N ILE A 126 -8.42 -15.31 -20.13
CA ILE A 126 -9.83 -15.70 -20.23
C ILE A 126 -10.21 -15.91 -21.71
N THR A 127 -9.89 -14.94 -22.57
CA THR A 127 -10.12 -14.99 -24.01
C THR A 127 -9.09 -14.14 -24.75
N TYR A 128 -8.98 -14.29 -26.07
CA TYR A 128 -8.11 -13.42 -26.88
C TYR A 128 -8.72 -12.01 -26.99
N TYR A 129 -7.97 -10.98 -26.63
CA TYR A 129 -8.46 -9.59 -26.55
C TYR A 129 -7.38 -8.54 -26.82
N LEU A 130 -7.78 -7.28 -27.06
CA LEU A 130 -6.85 -6.14 -27.01
C LEU A 130 -6.66 -5.75 -25.53
N ASP A 131 -5.78 -6.46 -24.82
CA ASP A 131 -5.68 -6.38 -23.36
C ASP A 131 -4.77 -5.22 -22.93
N ARG A 132 -5.23 -4.00 -23.26
CA ARG A 132 -4.60 -2.70 -23.03
C ARG A 132 -5.64 -1.66 -22.61
N PRO A 133 -5.31 -0.73 -21.70
CA PRO A 133 -6.33 0.06 -21.00
C PRO A 133 -6.91 1.24 -21.80
N ASP A 134 -6.34 1.60 -22.96
CA ASP A 134 -6.91 2.57 -23.89
C ASP A 134 -7.92 1.98 -24.89
N VAL A 135 -8.24 0.68 -24.79
CA VAL A 135 -9.36 0.06 -25.53
C VAL A 135 -10.56 -0.09 -24.59
N LEU A 136 -11.56 0.78 -24.79
CA LEU A 136 -12.76 0.86 -23.95
C LEU A 136 -13.96 0.24 -24.67
N ALA A 137 -14.55 -0.82 -24.09
CA ALA A 137 -15.71 -1.50 -24.64
C ALA A 137 -16.87 -1.56 -23.64
N ARG A 138 -18.11 -1.61 -24.15
CA ARG A 138 -19.29 -1.97 -23.34
C ARG A 138 -19.38 -3.49 -23.22
N PHE A 139 -19.64 -4.00 -22.02
CA PHE A 139 -19.64 -5.43 -21.74
C PHE A 139 -21.06 -5.94 -21.50
N THR A 140 -21.41 -7.01 -22.19
CA THR A 140 -22.58 -7.85 -21.91
C THR A 140 -22.10 -9.25 -21.57
N VAL A 141 -22.46 -9.77 -20.39
CA VAL A 141 -21.86 -10.99 -19.83
C VAL A 141 -22.95 -11.97 -19.43
N LYS A 142 -23.02 -13.10 -20.12
CA LYS A 142 -23.86 -14.23 -19.75
C LYS A 142 -23.04 -15.27 -19.02
N ILE A 143 -23.55 -15.71 -17.88
CA ILE A 143 -22.93 -16.75 -17.06
C ILE A 143 -23.91 -17.91 -16.96
N THR A 144 -23.46 -19.12 -17.29
CA THR A 144 -24.20 -20.37 -17.17
C THR A 144 -23.45 -21.31 -16.24
N GLY A 145 -24.16 -21.86 -15.24
CA GLY A 145 -23.57 -22.74 -14.23
C GLY A 145 -24.59 -23.69 -13.61
N ASP A 146 -24.10 -24.70 -12.88
CA ASP A 146 -24.94 -25.64 -12.13
C ASP A 146 -25.70 -24.92 -11.00
N LYS A 147 -27.03 -25.03 -11.00
CA LYS A 147 -27.89 -24.25 -10.10
C LYS A 147 -27.72 -24.63 -8.62
N ALA A 148 -27.31 -25.86 -8.33
CA ALA A 148 -27.18 -26.35 -6.96
C ALA A 148 -25.88 -25.87 -6.31
N SER A 149 -24.77 -25.90 -7.05
CA SER A 149 -23.44 -25.51 -6.58
C SER A 149 -23.12 -24.03 -6.77
N LEU A 150 -23.70 -23.38 -7.78
CA LEU A 150 -23.46 -21.98 -8.13
C LEU A 150 -24.74 -21.14 -8.05
N PRO A 151 -25.43 -21.08 -6.89
CA PRO A 151 -26.68 -20.34 -6.78
C PRO A 151 -26.53 -18.83 -7.02
N THR A 152 -25.33 -18.28 -6.90
CA THR A 152 -24.99 -16.88 -7.14
C THR A 152 -23.97 -16.78 -8.28
N MET A 153 -24.28 -15.99 -9.31
CA MET A 153 -23.40 -15.70 -10.45
C MET A 153 -23.47 -14.21 -10.79
N LEU A 154 -22.36 -13.51 -10.64
CA LEU A 154 -22.25 -12.05 -10.71
C LEU A 154 -21.27 -11.64 -11.80
N ALA A 155 -21.57 -10.53 -12.47
CA ALA A 155 -20.65 -9.79 -13.34
C ALA A 155 -20.90 -8.28 -13.17
N ASN A 156 -20.09 -7.44 -13.81
CA ASN A 156 -20.24 -5.98 -13.75
C ASN A 156 -21.64 -5.51 -14.22
N GLY A 157 -22.11 -4.40 -13.66
CA GLY A 157 -23.34 -3.72 -14.09
C GLY A 157 -24.62 -4.30 -13.49
N ASN A 158 -25.69 -4.36 -14.28
CA ASN A 158 -27.01 -4.78 -13.84
C ASN A 158 -27.44 -6.12 -14.46
N PRO A 159 -28.17 -6.98 -13.73
CA PRO A 159 -28.78 -8.17 -14.31
C PRO A 159 -29.98 -7.75 -15.18
N ILE A 160 -29.94 -8.08 -16.46
CA ILE A 160 -30.98 -7.70 -17.43
C ILE A 160 -31.89 -8.87 -17.84
N GLU A 161 -31.39 -10.11 -17.74
CA GLU A 161 -32.19 -11.31 -18.03
C GLU A 161 -31.65 -12.51 -17.22
N GLN A 162 -32.51 -13.48 -16.88
CA GLN A 162 -32.10 -14.72 -16.21
C GLN A 162 -33.03 -15.87 -16.57
N GLY A 163 -32.52 -17.09 -16.53
CA GLY A 163 -33.29 -18.30 -16.88
C GLY A 163 -32.76 -19.56 -16.21
N SER A 164 -33.53 -20.65 -16.32
CA SER A 164 -33.10 -21.99 -15.90
C SER A 164 -33.25 -22.95 -17.08
N ASN A 165 -32.27 -23.84 -17.25
CA ASN A 165 -32.27 -24.86 -18.29
C ASN A 165 -32.84 -26.18 -17.75
N THR A 166 -33.21 -27.09 -18.65
CA THR A 166 -33.78 -28.40 -18.28
C THR A 166 -32.76 -29.41 -17.76
N ASP A 167 -31.47 -29.13 -17.93
CA ASP A 167 -30.34 -29.99 -17.54
C ASP A 167 -29.85 -29.72 -16.11
N GLY A 168 -30.50 -28.85 -15.35
CA GLY A 168 -30.12 -28.48 -13.98
C GLY A 168 -29.24 -27.23 -13.89
N THR A 169 -28.80 -26.67 -15.01
CA THR A 169 -28.08 -25.39 -15.04
C THR A 169 -29.03 -24.20 -15.03
N HIS A 170 -28.52 -23.03 -14.66
CA HIS A 170 -29.21 -21.75 -14.82
C HIS A 170 -28.27 -20.72 -15.44
N TRP A 171 -28.81 -19.57 -15.85
CA TRP A 171 -28.01 -18.51 -16.41
C TRP A 171 -28.52 -17.13 -16.03
N ILE A 172 -27.60 -16.16 -15.99
CA ILE A 172 -27.87 -14.74 -15.76
C ILE A 172 -27.11 -13.93 -16.81
N LEU A 173 -27.77 -12.95 -17.40
CA LEU A 173 -27.22 -11.99 -18.36
C LEU A 173 -27.07 -10.64 -17.68
N TRP A 174 -25.85 -10.13 -17.65
CA TRP A 174 -25.45 -8.86 -17.07
C TRP A 174 -25.08 -7.86 -18.16
N GLN A 175 -25.33 -6.57 -17.91
CA GLN A 175 -24.92 -5.50 -18.79
C GLN A 175 -24.38 -4.30 -17.99
N ASP A 176 -23.19 -3.85 -18.36
CA ASP A 176 -22.61 -2.60 -17.88
C ASP A 176 -22.67 -1.55 -19.00
N PRO A 177 -23.38 -0.42 -18.79
CA PRO A 177 -23.54 0.61 -19.81
C PRO A 177 -22.27 1.44 -20.06
N PHE A 178 -21.31 1.45 -19.12
CA PHE A 178 -20.11 2.26 -19.24
C PHE A 178 -19.03 1.53 -20.05
N PRO A 179 -18.47 2.15 -21.10
CA PRO A 179 -17.26 1.64 -21.73
C PRO A 179 -16.13 1.56 -20.70
N LYS A 180 -15.45 0.42 -20.63
CA LYS A 180 -14.35 0.17 -19.71
C LYS A 180 -13.24 -0.64 -20.36
N PRO A 181 -11.99 -0.54 -19.88
CA PRO A 181 -10.93 -1.45 -20.26
C PRO A 181 -11.17 -2.85 -19.68
N SER A 182 -10.53 -3.86 -20.29
CA SER A 182 -10.64 -5.27 -19.91
C SER A 182 -10.20 -5.56 -18.48
N TYR A 183 -9.26 -4.80 -17.92
CA TYR A 183 -8.76 -5.01 -16.56
C TYR A 183 -9.85 -4.81 -15.48
N LEU A 184 -10.92 -4.04 -15.79
CA LEU A 184 -12.07 -3.81 -14.90
C LEU A 184 -13.17 -4.86 -15.02
N PHE A 185 -12.98 -5.89 -15.85
CA PHE A 185 -13.90 -7.02 -15.93
C PHE A 185 -13.88 -7.84 -14.63
N ALA A 186 -15.05 -8.23 -14.15
CA ALA A 186 -15.22 -9.19 -13.06
C ALA A 186 -16.28 -10.24 -13.37
N LEU A 187 -15.99 -11.47 -12.93
CA LEU A 187 -16.95 -12.56 -12.81
C LEU A 187 -16.74 -13.27 -11.48
N VAL A 188 -17.83 -13.47 -10.73
CA VAL A 188 -17.83 -14.26 -9.49
C VAL A 188 -18.97 -15.26 -9.53
N ALA A 189 -18.71 -16.52 -9.16
CA ALA A 189 -19.76 -17.53 -9.02
C ALA A 189 -19.50 -18.48 -7.84
N GLY A 190 -20.53 -18.71 -7.02
CA GLY A 190 -20.40 -19.51 -5.81
C GLY A 190 -21.65 -19.50 -4.93
N SER A 191 -21.46 -19.89 -3.67
CA SER A 191 -22.50 -19.93 -2.64
C SER A 191 -22.11 -19.04 -1.46
N PHE A 192 -22.86 -17.96 -1.27
CA PHE A 192 -22.54 -16.90 -0.31
C PHE A 192 -23.69 -16.62 0.62
N ASP A 193 -23.40 -16.10 1.81
CA ASP A 193 -24.37 -15.29 2.54
C ASP A 193 -24.30 -13.86 1.99
N GLN A 194 -25.47 -13.27 1.78
CA GLN A 194 -25.60 -11.93 1.20
C GLN A 194 -26.13 -10.97 2.27
N LEU A 195 -25.41 -9.89 2.51
CA LEU A 195 -25.91 -8.71 3.19
C LEU A 195 -26.41 -7.71 2.14
N THR A 196 -27.51 -7.04 2.44
CA THR A 196 -28.12 -6.06 1.55
C THR A 196 -28.41 -4.79 2.34
N ASP A 197 -28.12 -3.64 1.75
CA ASP A 197 -28.49 -2.32 2.28
C ASP A 197 -28.79 -1.37 1.12
N THR A 198 -29.02 -0.09 1.40
CA THR A 198 -29.29 0.93 0.39
C THR A 198 -28.60 2.24 0.76
N PHE A 199 -28.05 2.92 -0.24
CA PHE A 199 -27.58 4.29 -0.13
C PHE A 199 -28.42 5.21 -1.01
N VAL A 200 -28.73 6.41 -0.53
CA VAL A 200 -29.41 7.44 -1.32
C VAL A 200 -28.42 8.58 -1.56
N THR A 201 -28.13 8.82 -2.84
CA THR A 201 -27.19 9.86 -3.26
C THR A 201 -27.73 11.26 -3.00
N GLN A 202 -26.86 12.28 -3.04
CA GLN A 202 -27.27 13.68 -2.87
C GLN A 202 -28.39 14.11 -3.85
N SER A 203 -28.39 13.60 -5.08
CA SER A 203 -29.42 13.85 -6.11
C SER A 203 -30.69 13.02 -5.93
N GLY A 204 -30.69 12.06 -5.00
CA GLY A 204 -31.83 11.19 -4.68
C GLY A 204 -31.85 9.85 -5.40
N LYS A 205 -30.75 9.45 -6.07
CA LYS A 205 -30.63 8.10 -6.66
C LYS A 205 -30.53 7.06 -5.55
N SER A 206 -31.36 6.04 -5.60
CA SER A 206 -31.26 4.88 -4.70
C SER A 206 -30.31 3.85 -5.29
N VAL A 207 -29.25 3.51 -4.56
CA VAL A 207 -28.24 2.52 -4.93
C VAL A 207 -28.39 1.30 -4.02
N ALA A 208 -28.59 0.12 -4.60
CA ALA A 208 -28.58 -1.13 -3.85
C ALA A 208 -27.14 -1.49 -3.47
N LEU A 209 -26.90 -1.81 -2.20
CA LEU A 209 -25.60 -2.27 -1.72
C LEU A 209 -25.69 -3.76 -1.43
N GLU A 210 -24.81 -4.56 -2.02
CA GLU A 210 -24.81 -6.01 -1.87
C GLU A 210 -23.43 -6.51 -1.49
N LEU A 211 -23.30 -7.13 -0.33
CA LEU A 211 -22.06 -7.72 0.14
C LEU A 211 -22.20 -9.23 0.24
N PHE A 212 -21.34 -9.95 -0.49
CA PHE A 212 -21.29 -11.41 -0.54
C PHE A 212 -20.09 -11.91 0.27
N VAL A 213 -20.36 -12.75 1.24
CA VAL A 213 -19.35 -13.36 2.12
C VAL A 213 -19.58 -14.86 2.22
N ASP A 214 -18.55 -15.60 2.62
CA ASP A 214 -18.69 -17.04 2.90
C ASP A 214 -19.80 -17.34 3.90
N LYS A 215 -20.43 -18.51 3.75
CA LYS A 215 -21.52 -18.97 4.62
C LYS A 215 -21.14 -18.91 6.10
N GLY A 216 -22.02 -18.31 6.91
CA GLY A 216 -21.83 -18.12 8.35
C GLY A 216 -20.98 -16.91 8.73
N LYS A 217 -20.48 -16.12 7.77
CA LYS A 217 -19.68 -14.91 8.04
C LYS A 217 -20.48 -13.61 7.96
N ARG A 218 -21.80 -13.69 7.72
CA ARG A 218 -22.68 -12.52 7.53
C ARG A 218 -22.44 -11.41 8.55
N GLN A 219 -22.45 -11.72 9.85
CA GLN A 219 -22.33 -10.73 10.92
C GLN A 219 -21.03 -9.91 10.84
N ARG A 220 -19.93 -10.50 10.34
CA ARG A 220 -18.64 -9.81 10.21
C ARG A 220 -18.56 -8.87 9.01
N GLY A 221 -19.53 -8.91 8.10
CA GLY A 221 -19.59 -8.01 6.95
C GLY A 221 -20.33 -6.71 7.23
N GLU A 222 -20.96 -6.55 8.39
CA GLU A 222 -21.82 -5.39 8.70
C GLU A 222 -21.02 -4.07 8.67
N PHE A 223 -19.83 -4.06 9.27
CA PHE A 223 -18.96 -2.88 9.28
C PHE A 223 -18.51 -2.46 7.87
N ALA A 224 -18.26 -3.42 6.96
CA ALA A 224 -17.84 -3.10 5.60
C ALA A 224 -18.94 -2.36 4.80
N LEU A 225 -20.23 -2.69 5.03
CA LEU A 225 -21.35 -1.94 4.44
C LEU A 225 -21.47 -0.53 5.04
N GLU A 226 -21.20 -0.38 6.33
CA GLU A 226 -21.15 0.94 6.96
C GLU A 226 -20.01 1.81 6.42
N ALA A 227 -18.82 1.22 6.29
CA ALA A 227 -17.66 1.86 5.66
C ALA A 227 -18.01 2.30 4.24
N LEU A 228 -18.59 1.43 3.40
CA LEU A 228 -19.01 1.76 2.04
C LEU A 228 -19.95 2.98 2.02
N LYS A 229 -20.95 3.03 2.91
CA LYS A 229 -21.87 4.18 3.00
C LYS A 229 -21.15 5.47 3.42
N ARG A 230 -20.16 5.38 4.33
CA ARG A 230 -19.32 6.53 4.71
C ARG A 230 -18.46 6.99 3.54
N SER A 231 -17.84 6.09 2.79
CA SER A 231 -17.07 6.40 1.58
C SER A 231 -17.94 7.09 0.53
N MET A 232 -19.14 6.55 0.25
CA MET A 232 -20.12 7.15 -0.65
C MET A 232 -20.49 8.57 -0.23
N ARG A 233 -20.83 8.77 1.05
CA ARG A 233 -21.20 10.10 1.57
C ARG A 233 -20.04 11.09 1.50
N TRP A 234 -18.85 10.67 1.90
CA TRP A 234 -17.67 11.52 1.94
C TRP A 234 -17.26 11.97 0.53
N ASP A 235 -17.34 11.09 -0.46
CA ASP A 235 -16.99 11.45 -1.83
C ASP A 235 -17.96 12.49 -2.43
N GLU A 236 -19.24 12.41 -2.05
CA GLU A 236 -20.22 13.43 -2.40
C GLU A 236 -19.96 14.76 -1.67
N GLU A 237 -19.56 14.74 -0.41
CA GLU A 237 -19.34 15.95 0.40
C GLU A 237 -18.03 16.67 0.04
N VAL A 238 -16.95 15.93 -0.18
CA VAL A 238 -15.61 16.48 -0.43
C VAL A 238 -15.36 16.66 -1.93
N PHE A 239 -15.69 15.65 -2.74
CA PHE A 239 -15.42 15.64 -4.19
C PHE A 239 -16.67 15.77 -5.06
N GLY A 240 -17.89 15.87 -4.49
CA GLY A 240 -19.11 16.08 -5.28
C GLY A 240 -19.38 14.95 -6.28
N LEU A 241 -18.89 13.75 -5.96
CA LEU A 241 -18.90 12.59 -6.83
C LEU A 241 -19.96 11.59 -6.34
N GLU A 242 -21.03 11.44 -7.10
CA GLU A 242 -22.05 10.41 -6.82
C GLU A 242 -21.70 9.09 -7.51
N TYR A 243 -22.22 7.99 -6.96
CA TYR A 243 -22.16 6.70 -7.63
C TYR A 243 -23.06 6.65 -8.87
N ASP A 244 -22.59 5.99 -9.92
CA ASP A 244 -23.14 6.10 -11.28
C ASP A 244 -23.92 4.87 -11.77
N LEU A 245 -23.89 3.75 -11.04
CA LEU A 245 -24.69 2.54 -11.31
C LEU A 245 -25.82 2.34 -10.27
N ASP A 246 -26.65 1.33 -10.49
CA ASP A 246 -27.86 1.08 -9.66
C ASP A 246 -27.59 0.10 -8.51
N ILE A 247 -26.54 -0.71 -8.64
CA ILE A 247 -26.12 -1.72 -7.65
C ILE A 247 -24.61 -1.60 -7.45
N TYR A 248 -24.17 -1.63 -6.20
CA TYR A 248 -22.78 -1.74 -5.81
C TYR A 248 -22.56 -3.09 -5.12
N MET A 249 -21.82 -3.99 -5.77
CA MET A 249 -21.54 -5.33 -5.25
C MET A 249 -20.11 -5.44 -4.73
N ILE A 250 -19.94 -6.07 -3.57
CA ILE A 250 -18.65 -6.45 -3.00
C ILE A 250 -18.65 -7.95 -2.74
N VAL A 251 -17.60 -8.64 -3.13
CA VAL A 251 -17.40 -10.07 -2.83
C VAL A 251 -16.11 -10.25 -2.03
N ALA A 252 -16.23 -10.81 -0.83
CA ALA A 252 -15.07 -11.23 -0.03
C ALA A 252 -14.63 -12.64 -0.41
N VAL A 253 -13.36 -12.80 -0.79
CA VAL A 253 -12.74 -14.09 -1.12
C VAL A 253 -11.46 -14.31 -0.30
N ASP A 254 -11.20 -15.57 0.06
CA ASP A 254 -10.04 -15.91 0.90
C ASP A 254 -8.71 -15.93 0.14
N PHE A 255 -8.71 -16.32 -1.15
CA PHE A 255 -7.49 -16.40 -1.96
C PHE A 255 -7.44 -15.26 -2.97
N PHE A 256 -6.69 -14.22 -2.62
CA PHE A 256 -6.49 -13.04 -3.45
C PHE A 256 -5.04 -12.55 -3.32
N ASN A 257 -4.34 -12.36 -4.45
CA ASN A 257 -2.97 -11.85 -4.44
C ASN A 257 -2.91 -10.38 -4.00
N MET A 258 -3.91 -9.57 -4.39
CA MET A 258 -3.98 -8.15 -4.05
C MET A 258 -4.76 -7.92 -2.75
N GLY A 259 -4.98 -6.66 -2.39
CA GLY A 259 -5.83 -6.31 -1.25
C GLY A 259 -7.30 -6.39 -1.64
N ALA A 260 -7.68 -5.56 -2.60
CA ALA A 260 -8.97 -5.58 -3.27
C ALA A 260 -8.78 -5.13 -4.73
N MET A 261 -9.88 -5.00 -5.48
CA MET A 261 -9.87 -4.62 -6.90
C MET A 261 -11.14 -3.84 -7.26
N GLU A 262 -10.96 -2.77 -8.01
CA GLU A 262 -11.98 -1.75 -8.28
C GLU A 262 -12.97 -2.11 -9.40
N ASN A 263 -13.15 -3.40 -9.74
CA ASN A 263 -13.92 -3.80 -10.91
C ASN A 263 -15.32 -3.14 -10.90
N LYS A 264 -15.69 -2.51 -12.02
CA LYS A 264 -16.83 -1.59 -12.09
C LYS A 264 -18.13 -2.23 -11.57
N GLY A 265 -18.60 -1.77 -10.41
CA GLY A 265 -19.83 -2.24 -9.75
C GLY A 265 -19.79 -3.65 -9.15
N LEU A 266 -18.66 -4.35 -9.22
CA LEU A 266 -18.46 -5.68 -8.63
C LEU A 266 -17.04 -5.82 -8.10
N ASN A 267 -16.74 -5.18 -6.96
CA ASN A 267 -15.40 -5.30 -6.40
C ASN A 267 -15.17 -6.68 -5.80
N VAL A 268 -13.93 -7.16 -5.94
CA VAL A 268 -13.47 -8.39 -5.31
C VAL A 268 -12.42 -8.05 -4.26
N PHE A 269 -12.66 -8.46 -3.02
CA PHE A 269 -11.83 -8.13 -1.87
C PHE A 269 -11.23 -9.40 -1.26
N ASN A 270 -10.00 -9.31 -0.79
CA ASN A 270 -9.48 -10.27 0.19
C ASN A 270 -10.33 -10.18 1.47
N SER A 271 -10.78 -11.32 2.01
CA SER A 271 -11.66 -11.37 3.19
C SER A 271 -11.10 -10.64 4.42
N LYS A 272 -9.78 -10.49 4.52
CA LYS A 272 -9.10 -9.66 5.53
C LYS A 272 -9.56 -8.20 5.54
N PHE A 273 -9.92 -7.63 4.39
CA PHE A 273 -10.35 -6.23 4.24
C PHE A 273 -11.88 -6.07 4.22
N VAL A 274 -12.62 -7.08 4.66
CA VAL A 274 -14.09 -7.03 4.75
C VAL A 274 -14.61 -7.54 6.10
N LEU A 275 -14.08 -8.67 6.58
CA LEU A 275 -14.63 -9.35 7.74
C LEU A 275 -14.06 -8.79 9.04
N ALA A 276 -14.87 -8.05 9.79
CA ALA A 276 -14.52 -7.50 11.10
C ALA A 276 -15.64 -7.64 12.13
N ASP A 277 -15.29 -8.08 13.33
CA ASP A 277 -16.08 -7.94 14.55
C ASP A 277 -15.13 -7.65 15.72
N GLN A 278 -15.64 -7.07 16.82
CA GLN A 278 -14.81 -6.68 17.97
C GLN A 278 -13.98 -7.83 18.56
N ALA A 279 -14.48 -9.07 18.46
CA ALA A 279 -13.85 -10.22 19.08
C ALA A 279 -12.68 -10.74 18.25
N SER A 280 -12.69 -10.55 16.92
CA SER A 280 -11.72 -11.13 15.98
C SER A 280 -10.85 -10.10 15.24
N ALA A 281 -11.30 -8.85 15.15
CA ALA A 281 -10.63 -7.76 14.45
C ALA A 281 -10.12 -6.70 15.43
N THR A 282 -8.89 -6.24 15.19
CA THR A 282 -8.29 -5.11 15.90
C THR A 282 -8.77 -3.79 15.33
N ASP A 283 -8.51 -2.69 16.04
CA ASP A 283 -8.76 -1.33 15.54
C ASP A 283 -8.02 -1.05 14.23
N GLU A 284 -6.84 -1.65 14.05
CA GLU A 284 -6.08 -1.60 12.81
C GLU A 284 -6.78 -2.40 11.70
N ASP A 285 -7.42 -3.53 12.00
CA ASP A 285 -8.22 -4.26 11.01
C ASP A 285 -9.47 -3.47 10.62
N PHE A 286 -10.20 -2.88 11.57
CA PHE A 286 -11.33 -1.98 11.28
C PHE A 286 -10.90 -0.80 10.41
N PHE A 287 -9.78 -0.15 10.76
CA PHE A 287 -9.19 0.93 9.96
C PHE A 287 -8.89 0.45 8.53
N ASN A 288 -8.25 -0.71 8.38
CA ASN A 288 -7.87 -1.21 7.07
C ASN A 288 -9.10 -1.64 6.24
N VAL A 289 -10.16 -2.18 6.86
CA VAL A 289 -11.44 -2.43 6.17
C VAL A 289 -12.01 -1.11 5.66
N GLU A 290 -12.08 -0.08 6.51
CA GLU A 290 -12.63 1.22 6.13
C GLU A 290 -11.83 1.91 5.02
N SER A 291 -10.50 1.96 5.16
CA SER A 291 -9.59 2.57 4.20
C SER A 291 -9.63 1.86 2.84
N VAL A 292 -9.58 0.51 2.80
CA VAL A 292 -9.58 -0.23 1.53
C VAL A 292 -10.95 -0.21 0.86
N ILE A 293 -12.05 -0.29 1.63
CA ILE A 293 -13.41 -0.11 1.06
C ILE A 293 -13.55 1.27 0.40
N ALA A 294 -13.03 2.31 1.04
CA ALA A 294 -13.04 3.65 0.49
C ALA A 294 -12.16 3.77 -0.77
N HIS A 295 -10.95 3.20 -0.74
CA HIS A 295 -10.03 3.17 -1.88
C HIS A 295 -10.71 2.61 -3.14
N GLU A 296 -11.29 1.40 -3.05
CA GLU A 296 -11.96 0.78 -4.19
C GLU A 296 -13.20 1.56 -4.64
N TYR A 297 -13.93 2.18 -3.71
CA TYR A 297 -15.05 3.05 -4.03
C TYR A 297 -14.61 4.29 -4.82
N PHE A 298 -13.54 4.94 -4.38
CA PHE A 298 -13.02 6.16 -5.01
C PHE A 298 -12.52 5.94 -6.44
N HIS A 299 -11.96 4.75 -6.71
CA HIS A 299 -11.61 4.33 -8.07
C HIS A 299 -12.78 4.34 -9.05
N ASN A 300 -14.04 4.30 -8.58
CA ASN A 300 -15.21 4.47 -9.45
C ASN A 300 -15.11 5.71 -10.33
N TRP A 301 -14.47 6.77 -9.83
CA TRP A 301 -14.16 7.98 -10.58
C TRP A 301 -12.69 8.06 -11.04
N THR A 302 -11.73 7.85 -10.13
CA THR A 302 -10.29 7.97 -10.41
C THR A 302 -9.68 6.61 -10.72
N GLY A 303 -10.02 6.04 -11.87
CA GLY A 303 -9.59 4.72 -12.31
C GLY A 303 -10.57 4.11 -13.30
N ASN A 304 -11.87 4.24 -13.02
CA ASN A 304 -12.92 3.64 -13.83
C ASN A 304 -13.53 4.62 -14.83
N ARG A 305 -14.12 5.74 -14.36
CA ARG A 305 -14.73 6.74 -15.26
C ARG A 305 -13.69 7.52 -16.05
N VAL A 306 -12.55 7.81 -15.43
CA VAL A 306 -11.34 8.22 -16.14
C VAL A 306 -10.25 7.20 -15.83
N THR A 307 -9.76 6.51 -16.85
CA THR A 307 -8.80 5.40 -16.71
C THR A 307 -7.43 5.75 -17.30
N CYS A 308 -6.48 4.83 -17.21
CA CYS A 308 -5.11 5.00 -17.70
C CYS A 308 -5.03 4.73 -19.21
N ARG A 309 -4.37 5.62 -19.98
CA ARG A 309 -4.10 5.39 -21.41
C ARG A 309 -3.19 4.18 -21.64
N ASP A 310 -2.21 4.02 -20.77
CA ASP A 310 -1.26 2.92 -20.77
C ASP A 310 -0.78 2.68 -19.33
N TRP A 311 -0.17 1.52 -19.10
CA TRP A 311 0.23 1.12 -17.75
C TRP A 311 1.34 1.98 -17.13
N PHE A 312 2.09 2.74 -17.93
CA PHE A 312 3.05 3.70 -17.37
C PHE A 312 2.35 4.84 -16.63
N GLN A 313 1.06 5.08 -16.93
CA GLN A 313 0.24 6.09 -16.25
C GLN A 313 -0.34 5.60 -14.93
N LEU A 314 0.04 4.43 -14.40
CA LEU A 314 -0.60 3.82 -13.22
C LEU A 314 -0.74 4.78 -12.02
N SER A 315 0.27 5.63 -11.76
CA SER A 315 0.21 6.62 -10.66
C SER A 315 -0.90 7.68 -10.83
N LEU A 316 -1.45 7.86 -12.04
CA LEU A 316 -2.63 8.69 -12.27
C LEU A 316 -3.82 8.20 -11.45
N LYS A 317 -4.14 6.90 -11.53
CA LYS A 317 -5.23 6.32 -10.74
C LYS A 317 -4.77 6.06 -9.32
N GLU A 318 -3.59 5.47 -9.15
CA GLU A 318 -3.15 5.00 -7.83
C GLU A 318 -2.72 6.12 -6.91
N GLY A 319 -1.85 7.02 -7.35
CA GLY A 319 -1.42 8.14 -6.51
C GLY A 319 -2.61 9.04 -6.12
N LEU A 320 -3.55 9.25 -7.03
CA LEU A 320 -4.75 10.04 -6.76
C LEU A 320 -5.74 9.33 -5.84
N THR A 321 -6.02 8.04 -6.07
CA THR A 321 -6.93 7.28 -5.21
C THR A 321 -6.34 7.05 -3.82
N VAL A 322 -5.05 6.76 -3.71
CA VAL A 322 -4.34 6.67 -2.43
C VAL A 322 -4.44 8.00 -1.68
N PHE A 323 -4.21 9.12 -2.35
CA PHE A 323 -4.41 10.44 -1.74
C PHE A 323 -5.83 10.62 -1.19
N ARG A 324 -6.86 10.21 -1.95
CA ARG A 324 -8.27 10.30 -1.54
C ARG A 324 -8.58 9.40 -0.35
N ASP A 325 -8.12 8.14 -0.35
CA ASP A 325 -8.30 7.25 0.80
C ASP A 325 -7.60 7.75 2.06
N GLN A 326 -6.43 8.39 1.90
CA GLN A 326 -5.67 8.96 3.00
C GLN A 326 -6.37 10.18 3.58
N GLN A 327 -7.00 11.02 2.74
CA GLN A 327 -7.83 12.13 3.20
C GLN A 327 -9.08 11.62 3.94
N PHE A 328 -9.80 10.68 3.34
CA PHE A 328 -10.96 10.05 3.96
C PHE A 328 -10.62 9.44 5.33
N SER A 329 -9.56 8.65 5.39
CA SER A 329 -9.13 7.98 6.63
C SER A 329 -8.73 8.99 7.71
N SER A 330 -8.13 10.11 7.31
CA SER A 330 -7.81 11.22 8.22
C SER A 330 -9.07 11.88 8.79
N ASP A 331 -10.12 12.04 7.98
CA ASP A 331 -11.40 12.62 8.40
C ASP A 331 -12.24 11.67 9.26
N MET A 332 -12.13 10.35 9.04
CA MET A 332 -12.88 9.33 9.80
C MET A 332 -12.25 9.00 11.16
N SER A 333 -10.93 9.14 11.29
CA SER A 333 -10.19 8.65 12.46
C SER A 333 -9.25 9.72 13.05
N SER A 334 -7.93 9.49 13.04
CA SER A 334 -6.92 10.39 13.60
C SER A 334 -6.05 10.97 12.47
N PRO A 335 -6.11 12.27 12.18
CA PRO A 335 -5.24 12.90 11.19
C PRO A 335 -3.75 12.66 11.48
N LEU A 336 -3.35 12.72 12.75
CA LEU A 336 -1.96 12.51 13.17
C LEU A 336 -1.49 11.08 12.92
N SER A 337 -2.22 10.08 13.44
CA SER A 337 -1.86 8.66 13.26
C SER A 337 -1.84 8.27 11.78
N ASN A 338 -2.81 8.75 11.00
CA ASN A 338 -2.86 8.53 9.55
C ASN A 338 -1.61 9.08 8.87
N ARG A 339 -1.28 10.36 9.13
CA ARG A 339 -0.10 10.96 8.52
C ARG A 339 1.18 10.23 8.91
N ILE A 340 1.34 9.89 10.19
CA ILE A 340 2.52 9.15 10.67
C ILE A 340 2.64 7.79 9.97
N LYS A 341 1.54 7.04 9.83
CA LYS A 341 1.53 5.76 9.12
C LYS A 341 1.99 5.92 7.67
N GLN A 342 1.46 6.92 6.96
CA GLN A 342 1.84 7.22 5.57
C GLN A 342 3.33 7.60 5.45
N VAL A 343 3.82 8.45 6.35
CA VAL A 343 5.22 8.91 6.32
C VAL A 343 6.18 7.78 6.71
N ARG A 344 5.80 6.86 7.61
CA ARG A 344 6.59 5.66 7.89
C ARG A 344 6.73 4.79 6.64
N VAL A 345 5.65 4.56 5.89
CA VAL A 345 5.72 3.84 4.59
C VAL A 345 6.71 4.53 3.65
N MET A 346 6.63 5.86 3.53
CA MET A 346 7.55 6.64 2.71
C MET A 346 9.01 6.47 3.15
N ARG A 347 9.32 6.66 4.43
CA ARG A 347 10.70 6.66 4.93
C ARG A 347 11.32 5.26 4.98
N GLU A 348 10.54 4.24 5.30
CA GLU A 348 11.03 2.87 5.50
C GLU A 348 11.07 2.05 4.20
N HIS A 349 10.04 2.20 3.36
CA HIS A 349 9.87 1.35 2.18
C HIS A 349 10.16 2.14 0.90
N GLN A 350 9.53 3.30 0.73
CA GLN A 350 9.62 4.05 -0.52
C GLN A 350 11.02 4.64 -0.74
N PHE A 351 11.62 5.26 0.28
CA PHE A 351 12.99 5.78 0.20
C PHE A 351 14.03 4.69 -0.04
N ALA A 352 13.79 3.47 0.47
CA ALA A 352 14.65 2.32 0.20
C ALA A 352 14.51 1.86 -1.26
N GLU A 353 13.30 1.83 -1.80
CA GLU A 353 13.04 1.51 -3.22
C GLU A 353 13.66 2.55 -4.16
N ASP A 354 13.50 3.84 -3.88
CA ASP A 354 14.07 4.96 -4.65
C ASP A 354 15.62 4.98 -4.63
N ALA A 355 16.23 4.37 -3.62
CA ALA A 355 17.67 4.23 -3.48
C ALA A 355 18.20 2.87 -3.98
N SER A 356 17.33 2.01 -4.51
CA SER A 356 17.66 0.67 -4.96
C SER A 356 17.89 0.59 -6.46
N ALA A 357 18.27 -0.60 -6.93
CA ALA A 357 18.33 -0.96 -8.34
C ALA A 357 16.96 -0.90 -9.06
N MET A 358 15.88 -0.93 -8.29
CA MET A 358 14.50 -0.82 -8.77
C MET A 358 14.02 0.63 -8.79
N SER A 359 14.88 1.62 -8.54
CA SER A 359 14.48 3.04 -8.59
C SER A 359 13.82 3.37 -9.94
N HIS A 360 12.70 4.06 -9.87
CA HIS A 360 11.96 4.52 -11.05
C HIS A 360 11.16 5.78 -10.67
N PRO A 361 10.83 6.66 -11.63
CA PRO A 361 9.90 7.76 -11.36
C PRO A 361 8.50 7.22 -11.09
N ILE A 362 7.61 8.04 -10.50
CA ILE A 362 6.21 7.65 -10.27
C ILE A 362 5.44 7.35 -11.57
N ARG A 363 5.92 7.88 -12.71
CA ARG A 363 5.52 7.48 -14.06
C ARG A 363 6.72 6.82 -14.76
N PRO A 364 6.88 5.48 -14.65
CA PRO A 364 8.04 4.76 -15.17
C PRO A 364 8.29 4.98 -16.66
N ASP A 365 9.55 4.88 -17.09
CA ASP A 365 9.93 4.98 -18.51
C ASP A 365 10.11 3.61 -19.18
N GLU A 366 10.44 2.58 -18.41
CA GLU A 366 10.74 1.23 -18.89
C GLU A 366 10.22 0.17 -17.89
N VAL A 367 9.56 -0.87 -18.40
CA VAL A 367 8.92 -1.95 -17.62
C VAL A 367 9.17 -3.30 -18.29
N ILE A 368 9.55 -4.33 -17.53
CA ILE A 368 9.60 -5.73 -18.02
C ILE A 368 8.31 -6.46 -17.64
N GLU A 369 7.99 -6.52 -16.35
CA GLU A 369 6.78 -7.14 -15.79
C GLU A 369 5.94 -6.06 -15.10
N MET A 370 4.72 -5.80 -15.60
CA MET A 370 3.92 -4.70 -15.07
C MET A 370 3.44 -4.95 -13.64
N ASN A 371 3.26 -6.22 -13.26
CA ASN A 371 2.90 -6.59 -11.89
C ASN A 371 3.97 -6.18 -10.86
N ASN A 372 5.24 -5.98 -11.28
CA ASN A 372 6.29 -5.47 -10.41
C ASN A 372 6.19 -3.95 -10.14
N PHE A 373 5.35 -3.20 -10.87
CA PHE A 373 5.19 -1.75 -10.74
C PHE A 373 4.01 -1.32 -9.85
N TYR A 374 3.38 -2.29 -9.19
CA TYR A 374 2.52 -2.06 -8.03
C TYR A 374 3.39 -1.78 -6.80
N THR A 375 4.08 -0.64 -6.84
CA THR A 375 5.11 -0.27 -5.88
C THR A 375 4.70 0.89 -4.99
N VAL A 376 5.36 1.00 -3.84
CA VAL A 376 5.25 2.16 -2.94
C VAL A 376 5.65 3.47 -3.62
N THR A 377 6.46 3.43 -4.67
CA THR A 377 6.77 4.60 -5.49
C THR A 377 5.58 5.04 -6.35
N VAL A 378 4.86 4.12 -7.01
CA VAL A 378 3.69 4.48 -7.83
C VAL A 378 2.50 4.92 -6.97
N TYR A 379 2.28 4.23 -5.85
CA TYR A 379 1.17 4.43 -4.92
C TYR A 379 1.46 5.57 -3.94
N ASP A 380 2.33 5.34 -2.95
CA ASP A 380 2.54 6.26 -1.83
C ASP A 380 3.29 7.53 -2.25
N LYS A 381 4.40 7.44 -2.99
CA LYS A 381 5.07 8.66 -3.52
C LYS A 381 4.19 9.38 -4.55
N GLY A 382 3.39 8.63 -5.33
CA GLY A 382 2.34 9.19 -6.16
C GLY A 382 1.38 10.07 -5.36
N ALA A 383 0.85 9.54 -4.25
CA ALA A 383 -0.03 10.28 -3.35
C ALA A 383 0.64 11.49 -2.69
N GLU A 384 1.93 11.41 -2.35
CA GLU A 384 2.69 12.56 -1.85
C GLU A 384 2.86 13.65 -2.91
N VAL A 385 3.01 13.29 -4.19
CA VAL A 385 3.00 14.26 -5.29
C VAL A 385 1.63 14.91 -5.47
N ILE A 386 0.54 14.16 -5.36
CA ILE A 386 -0.82 14.72 -5.33
C ILE A 386 -1.02 15.64 -4.11
N ARG A 387 -0.54 15.24 -2.93
CA ARG A 387 -0.60 16.03 -1.69
C ARG A 387 0.21 17.32 -1.78
N MET A 388 1.36 17.31 -2.44
CA MET A 388 2.12 18.53 -2.74
C MET A 388 1.31 19.46 -3.65
N MET A 389 0.65 18.96 -4.70
CA MET A 389 -0.27 19.78 -5.50
C MET A 389 -1.41 20.34 -4.65
N HIS A 390 -2.06 19.52 -3.82
CA HIS A 390 -3.09 20.00 -2.90
C HIS A 390 -2.57 21.10 -1.95
N THR A 391 -1.34 20.96 -1.45
CA THR A 391 -0.68 21.95 -0.59
C THR A 391 -0.42 23.26 -1.34
N LEU A 392 -0.02 23.19 -2.61
CA LEU A 392 0.25 24.36 -3.46
C LEU A 392 -1.03 25.09 -3.86
N LEU A 393 -2.05 24.34 -4.30
CA LEU A 393 -3.30 24.88 -4.84
C LEU A 393 -4.31 25.28 -3.75
N GLY A 394 -4.14 24.74 -2.54
CA GLY A 394 -5.16 24.77 -1.49
C GLY A 394 -6.36 23.88 -1.82
N ALA A 395 -7.22 23.66 -0.83
CA ALA A 395 -8.39 22.77 -0.98
C ALA A 395 -9.33 23.22 -2.11
N ASP A 396 -9.67 24.51 -2.18
CA ASP A 396 -10.57 25.07 -3.20
C ASP A 396 -9.97 24.98 -4.61
N GLY A 397 -8.68 25.30 -4.76
CA GLY A 397 -7.99 25.24 -6.04
C GLY A 397 -7.83 23.81 -6.55
N PHE A 398 -7.46 22.89 -5.65
CA PHE A 398 -7.40 21.45 -5.97
C PHE A 398 -8.78 20.91 -6.36
N ARG A 399 -9.83 21.31 -5.64
CA ARG A 399 -11.20 20.90 -5.94
C ARG A 399 -11.67 21.38 -7.32
N ALA A 400 -11.43 22.65 -7.65
CA ALA A 400 -11.72 23.18 -8.98
C ALA A 400 -10.93 22.45 -10.09
N GLY A 401 -9.68 22.04 -9.80
CA GLY A 401 -8.87 21.21 -10.70
C GLY A 401 -9.45 19.81 -10.93
N MET A 402 -9.97 19.16 -9.90
CA MET A 402 -10.71 17.89 -10.03
C MET A 402 -11.97 18.02 -10.89
N ASP A 403 -12.75 19.07 -10.68
CA ASP A 403 -13.96 19.33 -11.47
C ASP A 403 -13.61 19.52 -12.96
N GLU A 404 -12.55 20.27 -13.24
CA GLU A 404 -12.07 20.48 -14.61
C GLU A 404 -11.50 19.20 -15.24
N TYR A 405 -10.81 18.36 -14.46
CA TYR A 405 -10.30 17.06 -14.89
C TYR A 405 -11.45 16.16 -15.37
N PHE A 406 -12.48 15.97 -14.54
CA PHE A 406 -13.64 15.16 -14.93
C PHE A 406 -14.43 15.77 -16.08
N ARG A 407 -14.61 17.10 -16.09
CA ARG A 407 -15.29 17.80 -17.21
C ARG A 407 -14.61 17.55 -18.56
N ARG A 408 -13.28 17.39 -18.58
CA ARG A 408 -12.51 17.12 -19.81
C ARG A 408 -12.45 15.65 -20.19
N HIS A 409 -12.33 14.76 -19.21
CA HIS A 409 -11.80 13.41 -19.42
C HIS A 409 -12.73 12.26 -19.04
N ASP A 410 -13.93 12.55 -18.54
CA ASP A 410 -14.92 11.50 -18.26
C ASP A 410 -15.20 10.60 -19.49
N GLY A 411 -15.12 9.29 -19.29
CA GLY A 411 -15.27 8.26 -20.31
C GLY A 411 -14.03 8.04 -21.19
N GLN A 412 -12.85 8.50 -20.76
CA GLN A 412 -11.59 8.39 -21.53
C GLN A 412 -10.48 7.69 -20.75
N ALA A 413 -9.50 7.18 -21.50
CA ALA A 413 -8.22 6.72 -20.99
C ALA A 413 -7.17 7.83 -21.21
N VAL A 414 -6.57 8.35 -20.13
CA VAL A 414 -5.76 9.59 -20.16
C VAL A 414 -4.39 9.43 -19.48
N THR A 415 -3.61 10.50 -19.43
CA THR A 415 -2.23 10.51 -18.93
C THR A 415 -2.07 11.34 -17.65
N CYS A 416 -0.94 11.16 -16.96
CA CYS A 416 -0.59 12.03 -15.83
C CYS A 416 -0.50 13.52 -16.23
N ASP A 417 -0.08 13.81 -17.47
CA ASP A 417 0.05 15.19 -17.96
C ASP A 417 -1.32 15.86 -18.16
N ASP A 418 -2.35 15.08 -18.51
CA ASP A 418 -3.73 15.58 -18.63
C ASP A 418 -4.27 16.03 -17.26
N PHE A 419 -3.98 15.26 -16.21
CA PHE A 419 -4.33 15.61 -14.83
C PHE A 419 -3.63 16.89 -14.36
N VAL A 420 -2.31 17.00 -14.55
CA VAL A 420 -1.56 18.21 -14.20
C VAL A 420 -2.06 19.43 -14.99
N SER A 421 -2.39 19.25 -16.26
CA SER A 421 -2.97 20.30 -17.11
C SER A 421 -4.33 20.79 -16.61
N ALA A 422 -5.19 19.88 -16.13
CA ALA A 422 -6.47 20.25 -15.51
C ALA A 422 -6.25 21.03 -14.21
N MET A 423 -5.38 20.53 -13.32
CA MET A 423 -5.03 21.18 -12.06
C MET A 423 -4.46 22.59 -12.26
N GLN A 424 -3.51 22.75 -13.19
CA GLN A 424 -2.93 24.06 -13.51
C GLN A 424 -3.99 25.01 -14.05
N SER A 425 -4.90 24.55 -14.92
CA SER A 425 -5.90 25.43 -15.53
C SER A 425 -6.97 25.96 -14.57
N ALA A 426 -7.09 25.38 -13.38
CA ALA A 426 -8.02 25.81 -12.35
C ALA A 426 -7.48 26.94 -11.46
N THR A 427 -6.18 27.23 -11.51
CA THR A 427 -5.53 28.26 -10.69
C THR A 427 -4.50 29.08 -11.49
N ASP A 428 -3.94 30.13 -10.88
CA ASP A 428 -2.84 30.91 -11.50
C ASP A 428 -1.44 30.31 -11.21
N ILE A 429 -1.36 29.15 -10.56
CA ILE A 429 -0.09 28.51 -10.19
C ILE A 429 0.47 27.73 -11.38
N ASP A 430 1.69 28.06 -11.80
CA ASP A 430 2.40 27.35 -12.86
C ASP A 430 2.99 26.03 -12.32
N LEU A 431 2.49 24.90 -12.82
CA LEU A 431 2.94 23.56 -12.45
C LEU A 431 4.01 23.02 -13.40
N THR A 432 4.49 23.79 -14.37
CA THR A 432 5.48 23.33 -15.36
C THR A 432 6.77 22.80 -14.70
N HIS A 433 7.29 23.51 -13.69
CA HIS A 433 8.44 23.02 -12.91
C HIS A 433 8.04 21.82 -12.05
N PHE A 434 6.87 21.89 -11.42
CA PHE A 434 6.35 20.82 -10.58
C PHE A 434 6.21 19.47 -11.32
N SER A 435 5.83 19.48 -12.61
CA SER A 435 5.69 18.26 -13.43
C SER A 435 6.92 17.37 -13.46
N ARG A 436 8.12 17.89 -13.14
CA ARG A 436 9.35 17.09 -13.03
C ARG A 436 9.25 15.96 -12.01
N TRP A 437 8.40 16.08 -10.98
CA TRP A 437 8.13 15.01 -10.02
C TRP A 437 7.61 13.72 -10.66
N TYR A 438 6.97 13.80 -11.83
CA TYR A 438 6.50 12.64 -12.58
C TYR A 438 7.62 11.90 -13.34
N SER A 439 8.74 12.57 -13.62
CA SER A 439 9.79 12.04 -14.49
C SER A 439 11.14 11.84 -13.81
N GLN A 440 11.34 12.32 -12.58
CA GLN A 440 12.61 12.17 -11.85
C GLN A 440 12.46 11.19 -10.69
N SER A 441 13.24 10.10 -10.73
CA SER A 441 13.34 9.12 -9.65
C SER A 441 14.25 9.58 -8.52
N GLY A 442 14.24 8.85 -7.40
CA GLY A 442 15.09 9.10 -6.25
C GLY A 442 14.47 10.08 -5.24
N THR A 443 15.04 10.07 -4.04
CA THR A 443 14.60 10.90 -2.92
C THR A 443 15.47 12.16 -2.81
N PRO A 444 14.90 13.37 -2.95
CA PRO A 444 15.66 14.61 -2.77
C PRO A 444 16.15 14.75 -1.32
N ARG A 445 17.30 15.41 -1.15
CA ARG A 445 17.83 15.80 0.16
C ARG A 445 17.62 17.30 0.36
N VAL A 446 17.09 17.68 1.51
CA VAL A 446 16.94 19.08 1.92
C VAL A 446 17.76 19.30 3.19
N GLU A 447 18.70 20.23 3.16
CA GLU A 447 19.52 20.62 4.30
C GLU A 447 19.09 21.99 4.83
N VAL A 448 18.95 22.11 6.15
CA VAL A 448 18.67 23.36 6.87
C VAL A 448 19.87 23.69 7.75
N LYS A 449 20.53 24.83 7.51
CA LYS A 449 21.68 25.30 8.31
C LYS A 449 21.48 26.72 8.80
N ARG A 450 21.98 27.00 10.00
CA ARG A 450 21.96 28.33 10.61
C ARG A 450 23.34 28.95 10.65
N ALA A 451 23.41 30.25 10.39
CA ALA A 451 24.61 31.06 10.57
C ALA A 451 24.23 32.40 11.21
N TYR A 452 24.77 32.68 12.40
CA TYR A 452 24.51 33.92 13.13
C TYR A 452 25.73 34.86 13.08
N ASP A 453 25.50 36.10 12.66
CA ASP A 453 26.47 37.19 12.73
C ASP A 453 26.12 38.14 13.89
N ALA A 454 26.90 38.04 14.97
CA ALA A 454 26.72 38.86 16.16
C ALA A 454 27.01 40.35 15.94
N ALA A 455 27.79 40.72 14.92
CA ALA A 455 28.11 42.12 14.63
C ALA A 455 26.92 42.85 13.99
N SER A 456 26.10 42.13 13.21
CA SER A 456 24.91 42.66 12.54
C SER A 456 23.59 42.21 13.19
N ASP A 457 23.65 41.39 14.25
CA ASP A 457 22.48 40.75 14.89
C ASP A 457 21.56 40.09 13.86
N LYS A 458 22.19 39.30 12.97
CA LYS A 458 21.55 38.69 11.82
C LYS A 458 21.74 37.18 11.86
N LEU A 459 20.64 36.45 11.99
CA LEU A 459 20.59 35.01 11.73
C LEU A 459 20.22 34.76 10.27
N THR A 460 20.96 33.90 9.60
CA THR A 460 20.65 33.38 8.27
C THR A 460 20.34 31.89 8.37
N VAL A 461 19.18 31.48 7.87
CA VAL A 461 18.78 30.09 7.70
C VAL A 461 18.90 29.77 6.21
N THR A 462 19.79 28.86 5.86
CA THR A 462 20.03 28.42 4.49
C THR A 462 19.35 27.07 4.26
N LEU A 463 18.48 27.01 3.27
CA LEU A 463 17.78 25.83 2.79
C LEU A 463 18.45 25.38 1.48
N THR A 464 18.97 24.16 1.44
CA THR A 464 19.66 23.61 0.27
C THR A 464 18.97 22.35 -0.21
N GLN A 465 18.62 22.25 -1.50
CA GLN A 465 18.17 21.01 -2.10
C GLN A 465 19.28 20.33 -2.91
N GLN A 466 19.32 19.00 -2.85
CA GLN A 466 20.24 18.18 -3.63
C GLN A 466 19.54 16.91 -4.11
N ASN A 467 19.66 16.62 -5.41
CA ASN A 467 19.11 15.42 -6.05
C ASN A 467 20.26 14.53 -6.52
N LEU A 468 20.36 13.32 -5.96
CA LEU A 468 21.42 12.37 -6.28
C LEU A 468 21.03 11.47 -7.45
N THR A 469 22.03 10.99 -8.20
CA THR A 469 21.84 10.02 -9.27
C THR A 469 21.27 8.71 -8.72
N THR A 470 20.46 8.05 -9.53
CA THR A 470 19.85 6.74 -9.23
C THR A 470 20.24 5.71 -10.29
N ALA A 471 19.91 4.44 -10.07
CA ALA A 471 20.26 3.36 -11.00
C ALA A 471 19.69 3.58 -12.41
N ASP A 472 18.49 4.15 -12.49
CA ASP A 472 17.75 4.42 -13.73
C ASP A 472 18.09 5.77 -14.36
N GLN A 473 18.66 6.72 -13.61
CA GLN A 473 18.83 8.11 -14.06
C GLN A 473 20.11 8.77 -13.52
N SER A 474 21.03 9.10 -14.44
CA SER A 474 22.29 9.80 -14.14
C SER A 474 22.21 11.33 -14.20
N GLU A 475 21.18 11.88 -14.83
CA GLU A 475 20.92 13.32 -14.87
C GLU A 475 19.79 13.68 -13.90
N LYS A 476 20.05 14.65 -13.02
CA LYS A 476 19.08 15.15 -12.04
C LYS A 476 19.02 16.67 -12.09
N GLN A 477 17.83 17.22 -11.85
CA GLN A 477 17.56 18.66 -11.81
C GLN A 477 16.89 19.02 -10.48
N ASP A 478 16.92 20.31 -10.13
CA ASP A 478 16.23 20.82 -8.94
C ASP A 478 14.73 20.64 -9.07
N LEU A 479 14.06 20.22 -8.01
CA LEU A 479 12.61 20.05 -7.98
C LEU A 479 11.93 21.31 -7.46
N TYR A 480 10.62 21.38 -7.66
CA TYR A 480 9.76 22.40 -7.07
C TYR A 480 9.21 21.83 -5.75
N ILE A 481 9.82 22.19 -4.63
CA ILE A 481 9.55 21.58 -3.32
C ILE A 481 8.76 22.57 -2.44
N PRO A 482 7.47 22.30 -2.14
CA PRO A 482 6.73 23.04 -1.12
C PRO A 482 7.19 22.60 0.27
N LEU A 483 8.03 23.41 0.92
CA LEU A 483 8.54 23.12 2.26
C LEU A 483 7.74 23.89 3.32
N GLN A 484 6.90 23.18 4.08
CA GLN A 484 6.31 23.74 5.29
C GLN A 484 7.38 23.90 6.36
N ILE A 485 7.47 25.10 6.93
CA ILE A 485 8.47 25.47 7.92
C ILE A 485 7.88 26.47 8.92
N GLU A 486 8.25 26.33 10.18
CA GLU A 486 7.99 27.32 11.23
C GLU A 486 9.29 27.66 11.96
N PHE A 487 9.33 28.81 12.62
CA PHE A 487 10.51 29.26 13.37
C PHE A 487 10.11 29.64 14.79
N LEU A 488 10.70 28.97 15.76
CA LEU A 488 10.38 29.14 17.18
C LEU A 488 11.49 29.93 17.86
N ALA A 489 11.15 31.00 18.57
CA ALA A 489 12.07 31.70 19.46
C ALA A 489 12.29 30.89 20.75
N ALA A 490 13.28 31.28 21.56
CA ALA A 490 13.62 30.60 22.82
C ALA A 490 12.42 30.39 23.78
N ASP A 491 11.47 31.31 23.82
CA ASP A 491 10.26 31.22 24.65
C ASP A 491 9.10 30.45 24.00
N GLY A 492 9.31 29.91 22.80
CA GLY A 492 8.30 29.19 22.02
C GLY A 492 7.45 30.08 21.11
N GLN A 493 7.65 31.40 21.10
CA GLN A 493 6.90 32.28 20.19
C GLN A 493 7.31 32.05 18.73
N HIS A 494 6.31 31.99 17.83
CA HIS A 494 6.55 31.89 16.39
C HIS A 494 7.05 33.22 15.83
N VAL A 495 8.14 33.18 15.07
CA VAL A 495 8.73 34.34 14.41
C VAL A 495 8.78 34.15 12.90
N ALA A 496 8.57 35.21 12.13
CA ALA A 496 8.73 35.18 10.67
C ALA A 496 10.11 35.70 10.24
N PRO A 497 10.70 35.20 9.14
CA PRO A 497 11.88 35.82 8.53
C PRO A 497 11.53 37.18 7.92
N ASP A 498 12.55 38.00 7.67
CA ASP A 498 12.41 39.32 7.05
C ASP A 498 12.03 39.24 5.55
N SER A 499 12.15 38.05 4.94
CA SER A 499 11.92 37.83 3.50
C SER A 499 10.45 37.59 3.15
N GLY A 500 9.98 38.13 2.01
CA GLY A 500 8.63 37.87 1.48
C GLY A 500 8.42 36.49 0.83
N MET A 501 9.43 35.61 0.88
CA MET A 501 9.40 34.22 0.38
C MET A 501 8.64 33.27 1.31
N PHE A 502 8.51 33.64 2.58
CA PHE A 502 7.77 32.90 3.59
C PHE A 502 6.32 33.37 3.63
N ARG A 503 5.37 32.49 3.32
CA ARG A 503 3.93 32.79 3.36
C ARG A 503 3.18 31.58 3.87
N ASP A 504 2.28 31.79 4.83
CA ASP A 504 1.42 30.73 5.39
C ASP A 504 2.20 29.47 5.83
N ASN A 505 3.34 29.69 6.52
CA ASN A 505 4.28 28.64 6.95
C ASN A 505 4.87 27.80 5.80
N LEU A 506 4.93 28.34 4.59
CA LEU A 506 5.45 27.68 3.40
C LEU A 506 6.60 28.46 2.77
N VAL A 507 7.62 27.73 2.30
CA VAL A 507 8.70 28.21 1.46
C VAL A 507 8.83 27.29 0.26
N ILE A 508 8.87 27.86 -0.95
CA ILE A 508 9.10 27.10 -2.17
C ILE A 508 10.60 27.03 -2.44
N LEU A 509 11.14 25.80 -2.58
CA LEU A 509 12.48 25.58 -3.09
C LEU A 509 12.38 25.22 -4.58
N ASP A 510 12.73 26.18 -5.43
CA ASP A 510 12.75 26.07 -6.90
C ASP A 510 14.16 26.21 -7.49
N LYS A 511 15.17 26.24 -6.61
CA LYS A 511 16.59 26.41 -6.93
C LYS A 511 17.45 25.69 -5.89
N PRO A 512 18.76 25.54 -6.11
CA PRO A 512 19.62 24.78 -5.21
C PRO A 512 19.69 25.34 -3.79
N VAL A 513 19.67 26.68 -3.64
CA VAL A 513 19.86 27.35 -2.35
C VAL A 513 18.86 28.50 -2.18
N THR A 514 18.20 28.53 -1.03
CA THR A 514 17.31 29.61 -0.57
C THR A 514 17.75 30.07 0.81
N GLU A 515 17.85 31.39 1.01
CA GLU A 515 18.24 31.99 2.28
C GLU A 515 17.09 32.78 2.89
N LEU A 516 16.86 32.58 4.19
CA LEU A 516 15.91 33.31 5.01
C LEU A 516 16.68 34.02 6.11
N THR A 517 16.35 35.27 6.40
CA THR A 517 17.13 36.10 7.32
C THR A 517 16.27 36.68 8.42
N PHE A 518 16.82 36.77 9.63
CA PHE A 518 16.17 37.35 10.80
C PHE A 518 17.10 38.39 11.40
N THR A 519 16.65 39.65 11.43
CA THR A 519 17.42 40.77 11.97
C THR A 519 16.85 41.22 13.31
N GLY A 520 17.70 41.38 14.33
CA GLY A 520 17.26 41.89 15.64
C GLY A 520 16.53 40.87 16.52
N LYS A 521 16.67 39.57 16.23
CA LYS A 521 15.97 38.47 16.91
C LYS A 521 16.89 37.52 17.68
N GLY A 522 18.21 37.78 17.68
CA GLY A 522 19.21 36.93 18.31
C GLY A 522 19.50 35.62 17.55
N SER A 523 20.26 34.74 18.20
CA SER A 523 20.68 33.44 17.66
C SER A 523 19.69 32.31 17.90
N ASP A 524 18.79 32.47 18.86
CA ASP A 524 18.03 31.37 19.46
C ASP A 524 16.70 31.17 18.74
N ILE A 525 16.80 30.81 17.46
CA ILE A 525 15.66 30.45 16.61
C ILE A 525 15.82 28.99 16.16
N THR A 526 14.79 28.19 16.45
CA THR A 526 14.66 26.79 16.05
C THR A 526 13.84 26.71 14.75
N PRO A 527 14.44 26.40 13.60
CA PRO A 527 13.72 26.14 12.35
C PRO A 527 13.15 24.72 12.35
N VAL A 528 11.82 24.61 12.46
CA VAL A 528 11.10 23.34 12.37
C VAL A 528 10.63 23.20 10.93
N ALA A 529 11.41 22.47 10.14
CA ALA A 529 11.17 22.28 8.71
C ALA A 529 10.49 20.95 8.41
N LEU A 530 9.90 20.86 7.22
CA LEU A 530 9.18 19.69 6.72
C LEU A 530 7.93 19.35 7.54
N GLY A 531 7.22 20.39 8.00
CA GLY A 531 5.95 20.25 8.71
C GLY A 531 4.95 19.41 7.93
N ASN A 532 4.19 18.58 8.64
CA ASN A 532 3.26 17.59 8.09
C ASN A 532 3.86 16.72 6.94
N PHE A 533 5.19 16.55 6.90
CA PHE A 533 5.92 15.94 5.78
C PHE A 533 5.52 16.53 4.41
N SER A 534 5.51 17.85 4.32
CA SER A 534 5.04 18.62 3.15
C SER A 534 5.65 18.27 1.79
N ALA A 535 6.77 17.56 1.76
CA ALA A 535 7.33 16.97 0.55
C ALA A 535 8.07 15.65 0.85
N PRO A 536 8.14 14.70 -0.10
CA PRO A 536 8.79 13.41 0.10
C PRO A 536 10.32 13.52 -0.01
N VAL A 537 10.96 14.15 0.97
CA VAL A 537 12.40 14.45 0.99
C VAL A 537 13.08 13.95 2.27
N LYS A 538 14.39 13.69 2.18
CA LYS A 538 15.25 13.47 3.35
C LYS A 538 15.70 14.81 3.91
N LEU A 539 15.27 15.15 5.13
CA LEU A 539 15.66 16.37 5.82
C LEU A 539 16.92 16.15 6.67
N THR A 540 17.90 17.04 6.55
CA THR A 540 19.00 17.19 7.51
C THR A 540 18.99 18.59 8.10
N SER A 541 19.31 18.70 9.40
CA SER A 541 19.39 19.99 10.09
C SER A 541 20.51 20.00 11.13
N ASP A 542 20.88 21.20 11.59
CA ASP A 542 21.82 21.43 12.68
C ASP A 542 21.13 21.52 14.06
N LEU A 543 19.92 20.97 14.18
CA LEU A 543 19.19 20.95 15.46
C LEU A 543 19.87 20.02 16.46
N THR A 544 19.85 20.45 17.72
CA THR A 544 20.38 19.71 18.86
C THR A 544 19.29 18.93 19.60
N PRO A 545 19.64 17.96 20.48
CA PRO A 545 18.67 17.24 21.31
C PRO A 545 17.71 18.14 22.11
N LEU A 546 18.21 19.26 22.64
CA LEU A 546 17.38 20.21 23.39
C LEU A 546 16.44 21.00 22.47
N GLU A 547 16.83 21.24 21.23
CA GLU A 547 15.98 21.89 20.23
C GLU A 547 14.90 20.94 19.70
N TRP A 548 15.15 19.64 19.58
CA TRP A 548 14.07 18.68 19.31
C TRP A 548 13.05 18.61 20.45
N LEU A 549 13.50 18.67 21.71
CA LEU A 549 12.59 18.81 22.85
C LEU A 549 11.82 20.14 22.83
N HIS A 550 12.47 21.23 22.41
CA HIS A 550 11.84 22.54 22.22
C HIS A 550 10.76 22.49 21.14
N THR A 551 11.05 21.88 19.99
CA THR A 551 10.08 21.60 18.93
C THR A 551 8.90 20.77 19.44
N PHE A 552 9.15 19.68 20.17
CA PHE A 552 8.05 18.88 20.73
C PHE A 552 7.16 19.69 21.68
N ARG A 553 7.70 20.68 22.41
CA ARG A 553 6.92 21.50 23.36
C ARG A 553 6.11 22.60 22.67
N PHE A 554 6.67 23.22 21.64
CA PHE A 554 6.15 24.50 21.13
C PHE A 554 5.71 24.48 19.67
N ALA A 555 6.02 23.45 18.89
CA ALA A 555 5.55 23.35 17.52
C ALA A 555 4.01 23.27 17.45
N ASN A 556 3.42 23.99 16.49
CA ASN A 556 1.97 23.96 16.29
C ASN A 556 1.51 22.66 15.65
N ASP A 557 2.32 22.12 14.73
CA ASP A 557 2.01 20.90 14.01
C ASP A 557 2.33 19.65 14.85
N ALA A 558 1.30 18.86 15.15
CA ALA A 558 1.45 17.63 15.94
C ALA A 558 2.35 16.60 15.24
N PHE A 559 2.37 16.58 13.91
CA PHE A 559 3.30 15.73 13.17
C PHE A 559 4.76 16.15 13.40
N SER A 560 5.06 17.45 13.36
CA SER A 560 6.40 18.01 13.66
C SER A 560 6.84 17.70 15.09
N ARG A 561 5.92 17.71 16.06
CA ARG A 561 6.19 17.28 17.44
C ARG A 561 6.62 15.81 17.48
N TRP A 562 5.84 14.93 16.86
CA TRP A 562 6.19 13.51 16.73
C TRP A 562 7.56 13.32 16.08
N ASP A 563 7.79 13.96 14.93
CA ASP A 563 9.02 13.79 14.17
C ASP A 563 10.25 14.22 14.97
N ALA A 564 10.15 15.33 15.71
CA ALA A 564 11.22 15.80 16.59
C ALA A 564 11.58 14.76 17.67
N ILE A 565 10.60 14.08 18.27
CA ILE A 565 10.87 13.01 19.23
C ILE A 565 11.48 11.78 18.58
N GLN A 566 11.05 11.41 17.37
CA GLN A 566 11.69 10.30 16.65
C GLN A 566 13.16 10.62 16.32
N GLN A 567 13.47 11.87 15.95
CA GLN A 567 14.84 12.32 15.73
C GLN A 567 15.68 12.28 17.02
N LEU A 568 15.09 12.67 18.16
CA LEU A 568 15.73 12.57 19.46
C LEU A 568 16.02 11.11 19.85
N TYR A 569 15.05 10.21 19.68
CA TYR A 569 15.24 8.79 19.94
C TYR A 569 16.32 8.17 19.04
N ASN A 570 16.30 8.51 17.75
CA ASN A 570 17.34 8.08 16.82
C ASN A 570 18.74 8.55 17.26
N TRP A 571 18.86 9.80 17.72
CA TRP A 571 20.12 10.35 18.25
C TRP A 571 20.56 9.66 19.54
N CYS A 572 19.63 9.40 20.48
CA CYS A 572 19.92 8.69 21.72
C CYS A 572 20.42 7.28 21.43
N ILE A 573 19.70 6.50 20.61
CA ILE A 573 20.07 5.13 20.23
C ILE A 573 21.44 5.09 19.54
N GLU A 574 21.76 6.11 18.74
CA GLU A 574 23.10 6.25 18.16
C GLU A 574 24.20 6.34 19.23
N GLN A 575 23.96 7.02 20.35
CA GLN A 575 24.93 7.08 21.44
C GLN A 575 25.17 5.70 22.08
N TYR A 576 24.12 4.89 22.22
CA TYR A 576 24.24 3.50 22.70
C TYR A 576 25.01 2.65 21.68
N TYR A 577 24.68 2.77 20.39
CA TYR A 577 25.32 2.04 19.30
C TYR A 577 26.81 2.35 19.19
N GLN A 578 27.22 3.59 19.46
CA GLN A 578 28.61 4.02 19.51
C GLN A 578 29.32 3.69 20.84
N GLY A 579 28.64 3.02 21.79
CA GLY A 579 29.20 2.65 23.09
C GLY A 579 29.43 3.86 24.01
N SER A 580 28.70 4.95 23.82
CA SER A 580 28.79 6.19 24.60
C SER A 580 27.44 6.65 25.19
N PRO A 581 26.65 5.77 25.85
CA PRO A 581 25.33 6.12 26.37
C PRO A 581 25.34 7.30 27.37
N GLN A 582 26.47 7.58 28.03
CA GLN A 582 26.65 8.73 28.90
C GLN A 582 26.49 10.11 28.21
N GLN A 583 26.50 10.16 26.86
CA GLN A 583 26.18 11.37 26.11
C GLN A 583 24.70 11.74 26.20
N VAL A 584 23.82 10.78 26.53
CA VAL A 584 22.42 11.07 26.84
C VAL A 584 22.36 11.64 28.26
N GLU A 585 22.66 12.92 28.38
CA GLU A 585 22.77 13.62 29.65
C GLU A 585 21.42 13.67 30.40
N LYS A 586 21.49 13.84 31.73
CA LYS A 586 20.31 13.92 32.60
C LYS A 586 19.27 14.96 32.15
N VAL A 587 19.71 16.07 31.54
CA VAL A 587 18.82 17.12 31.04
C VAL A 587 17.93 16.63 29.90
N ILE A 588 18.42 15.71 29.07
CA ILE A 588 17.65 15.11 27.97
C ILE A 588 16.57 14.19 28.52
N TRP A 589 16.94 13.30 29.45
CA TRP A 589 15.99 12.42 30.15
C TRP A 589 14.90 13.20 30.88
N GLN A 590 15.29 14.21 31.65
CA GLN A 590 14.33 15.08 32.33
C GLN A 590 13.42 15.81 31.34
N GLY A 591 13.98 16.29 30.23
CA GLY A 591 13.23 16.98 29.19
C GLY A 591 12.20 16.09 28.49
N LEU A 592 12.53 14.81 28.27
CA LEU A 592 11.62 13.78 27.78
C LEU A 592 10.49 13.49 28.78
N TYR A 593 10.82 13.37 30.06
CA TYR A 593 9.81 13.17 31.12
C TYR A 593 8.81 14.31 31.15
N GLU A 594 9.29 15.56 31.21
CA GLU A 594 8.44 16.76 31.20
C GLU A 594 7.57 16.85 29.94
N ALA A 595 8.10 16.46 28.79
CA ALA A 595 7.39 16.44 27.53
C ALA A 595 6.21 15.45 27.55
N VAL A 596 6.44 14.23 28.03
CA VAL A 596 5.40 13.20 28.16
C VAL A 596 4.39 13.57 29.25
N GLU A 597 4.85 14.05 30.40
CA GLU A 597 3.98 14.49 31.50
C GLU A 597 3.05 15.62 31.07
N ALA A 598 3.56 16.60 30.31
CA ALA A 598 2.75 17.69 29.76
C ALA A 598 1.71 17.22 28.73
N SER A 599 1.90 16.01 28.16
CA SER A 599 1.02 15.43 27.16
C SER A 599 0.20 14.24 27.70
N GLN A 600 0.20 13.97 29.01
CA GLN A 600 -0.41 12.79 29.64
C GLN A 600 -1.91 12.62 29.36
N ASP A 601 -2.62 13.73 29.15
CA ASP A 601 -4.05 13.75 28.83
C ASP A 601 -4.34 13.72 27.31
N ASN A 602 -3.30 13.57 26.47
CA ASN A 602 -3.44 13.48 25.01
C ASN A 602 -2.95 12.11 24.49
N PRO A 603 -3.82 11.09 24.51
CA PRO A 603 -3.45 9.74 24.08
C PRO A 603 -3.16 9.61 22.59
N GLU A 604 -3.70 10.51 21.74
CA GLU A 604 -3.40 10.52 20.30
C GLU A 604 -1.92 10.84 20.06
N ILE A 605 -1.39 11.88 20.71
CA ILE A 605 0.03 12.25 20.62
C ILE A 605 0.90 11.18 21.29
N LEU A 606 0.56 10.77 22.51
CA LEU A 606 1.38 9.81 23.27
C LEU A 606 1.43 8.43 22.64
N GLY A 607 0.32 7.96 22.07
CA GLY A 607 0.25 6.67 21.36
C GLY A 607 1.15 6.60 20.13
N GLU A 608 1.63 7.74 19.63
CA GLU A 608 2.60 7.80 18.52
C GLU A 608 4.01 8.15 18.99
N CYS A 609 4.15 9.09 19.94
CA CYS A 609 5.45 9.61 20.38
C CYS A 609 6.17 8.68 21.35
N LEU A 610 5.48 7.79 22.06
CA LEU A 610 6.12 6.79 22.93
C LEU A 610 6.62 5.57 22.15
N VAL A 611 6.38 5.51 20.83
CA VAL A 611 6.85 4.41 19.98
C VAL A 611 8.32 4.61 19.65
N VAL A 612 9.20 3.85 20.31
CA VAL A 612 10.63 3.76 19.97
C VAL A 612 10.79 3.26 18.52
N PRO A 613 11.63 3.90 17.68
CA PRO A 613 11.86 3.49 16.29
C PRO A 613 12.20 2.01 16.16
N SER A 614 11.71 1.35 15.10
CA SER A 614 12.04 -0.05 14.84
C SER A 614 13.47 -0.19 14.31
N PHE A 615 13.98 -1.42 14.25
CA PHE A 615 15.27 -1.69 13.63
C PHE A 615 15.28 -1.23 12.15
N GLU A 616 14.21 -1.50 11.42
CA GLU A 616 14.04 -1.15 10.01
C GLU A 616 14.05 0.38 9.82
N THR A 617 13.37 1.13 10.70
CA THR A 617 13.42 2.61 10.71
C THR A 617 14.86 3.11 10.92
N LEU A 618 15.58 2.54 11.90
CA LEU A 618 16.94 2.96 12.26
C LEU A 618 17.96 2.64 11.14
N CYS A 619 17.73 1.59 10.36
CA CYS A 619 18.57 1.27 9.20
C CYS A 619 18.58 2.37 8.13
N GLN A 620 17.49 3.13 7.97
CA GLN A 620 17.34 4.10 6.88
C GLN A 620 18.27 5.32 6.98
N THR A 621 18.84 5.57 8.16
CA THR A 621 19.72 6.71 8.42
C THR A 621 21.17 6.29 8.66
N ARG A 622 21.53 5.03 8.36
CA ARG A 622 22.83 4.43 8.71
C ARG A 622 23.43 3.68 7.54
N GLU A 623 24.74 3.53 7.58
CA GLU A 623 25.52 2.72 6.64
C GLU A 623 26.44 1.79 7.43
N ASN A 624 26.89 0.70 6.79
CA ASN A 624 27.75 -0.31 7.39
C ASN A 624 27.18 -0.85 8.73
N ILE A 625 25.89 -1.18 8.71
CA ILE A 625 25.12 -1.55 9.91
C ILE A 625 25.58 -2.90 10.46
N ASP A 626 25.98 -2.90 11.73
CA ASP A 626 26.07 -4.10 12.56
C ASP A 626 24.70 -4.38 13.17
N VAL A 627 24.07 -5.46 12.68
CA VAL A 627 22.70 -5.84 13.06
C VAL A 627 22.58 -6.09 14.55
N HIS A 628 23.54 -6.82 15.14
CA HIS A 628 23.47 -7.19 16.55
C HIS A 628 23.64 -5.95 17.43
N ALA A 629 24.68 -5.17 17.18
CA ALA A 629 24.96 -3.98 17.99
C ALA A 629 23.86 -2.93 17.88
N LEU A 630 23.24 -2.72 16.71
CA LEU A 630 22.13 -1.77 16.57
C LEU A 630 20.87 -2.26 17.28
N ASN A 631 20.54 -3.55 17.18
CA ASN A 631 19.39 -4.12 17.86
C ASN A 631 19.55 -4.07 19.39
N GLU A 632 20.74 -4.42 19.90
CA GLU A 632 21.09 -4.33 21.33
C GLU A 632 21.03 -2.88 21.85
N ALA A 633 21.56 -1.92 21.09
CA ALA A 633 21.50 -0.50 21.44
C ALA A 633 20.06 0.00 21.55
N ARG A 634 19.19 -0.40 20.61
CA ARG A 634 17.76 -0.07 20.64
C ARG A 634 17.06 -0.69 21.85
N GLN A 635 17.29 -1.97 22.14
CA GLN A 635 16.70 -2.67 23.28
C GLN A 635 17.14 -2.04 24.60
N THR A 636 18.43 -1.73 24.75
CA THR A 636 18.96 -1.09 25.97
C THR A 636 18.36 0.30 26.18
N PHE A 637 18.27 1.11 25.12
CA PHE A 637 17.61 2.43 25.21
C PHE A 637 16.12 2.31 25.59
N SER A 638 15.39 1.35 25.01
CA SER A 638 13.99 1.06 25.34
C SER A 638 13.81 0.72 26.82
N HIS A 639 14.68 -0.14 27.36
CA HIS A 639 14.71 -0.49 28.77
C HIS A 639 14.98 0.72 29.67
N ASP A 640 16.01 1.51 29.37
CA ASP A 640 16.39 2.69 30.16
C ASP A 640 15.28 3.76 30.13
N LEU A 641 14.60 3.93 28.99
CA LEU A 641 13.44 4.81 28.86
C LEU A 641 12.28 4.35 29.73
N ALA A 642 11.96 3.06 29.71
CA ALA A 642 10.93 2.47 30.54
C ALA A 642 11.25 2.60 32.03
N GLU A 643 12.49 2.32 32.44
CA GLU A 643 12.94 2.45 33.84
C GLU A 643 12.83 3.90 34.31
N PHE A 644 13.32 4.87 33.52
CA PHE A 644 13.31 6.29 33.88
C PHE A 644 11.90 6.85 34.06
N MET A 645 10.93 6.35 33.30
CA MET A 645 9.56 6.88 33.25
C MET A 645 8.50 5.96 33.86
N SER A 646 8.90 4.89 34.55
CA SER A 646 8.04 3.79 35.00
C SER A 646 6.76 4.25 35.72
N ASP A 647 6.88 5.14 36.71
CA ASP A 647 5.72 5.65 37.46
C ASP A 647 4.73 6.41 36.57
N LEU A 648 5.24 7.23 35.65
CA LEU A 648 4.41 8.01 34.73
C LEU A 648 3.75 7.10 33.68
N LEU A 649 4.49 6.12 33.15
CA LEU A 649 3.95 5.12 32.24
C LEU A 649 2.81 4.32 32.91
N LEU A 650 2.97 3.94 34.17
CA LEU A 650 1.91 3.25 34.91
C LEU A 650 0.65 4.12 35.07
N VAL A 651 0.80 5.42 35.34
CA VAL A 651 -0.32 6.37 35.38
C VAL A 651 -1.02 6.42 34.02
N ILE A 652 -0.27 6.59 32.93
CA ILE A 652 -0.83 6.67 31.57
C ILE A 652 -1.57 5.37 31.19
N TYR A 653 -1.02 4.20 31.54
CA TYR A 653 -1.67 2.92 31.32
C TYR A 653 -3.02 2.82 32.07
N GLN A 654 -3.07 3.30 33.31
CA GLN A 654 -4.28 3.26 34.14
C GLN A 654 -5.34 4.25 33.69
N THR A 655 -4.96 5.44 33.23
CA THR A 655 -5.90 6.48 32.79
C THR A 655 -6.52 6.20 31.42
N ASN A 656 -5.88 5.36 30.59
CA ASN A 656 -6.36 4.98 29.26
C ASN A 656 -7.16 3.67 29.20
N GLN A 657 -7.66 3.19 30.35
CA GLN A 657 -8.57 2.06 30.39
C GLN A 657 -9.97 2.45 29.88
N SER A 658 -10.74 1.47 29.40
CA SER A 658 -12.13 1.67 28.95
C SER A 658 -13.01 0.54 29.47
N ASP A 659 -14.23 0.86 29.89
CA ASP A 659 -15.17 -0.12 30.49
C ASP A 659 -15.75 -1.11 29.46
N SER A 660 -15.90 -0.67 28.21
CA SER A 660 -16.44 -1.48 27.10
C SER A 660 -15.87 -1.02 25.76
N TYR A 661 -15.60 -1.97 24.87
CA TYR A 661 -15.12 -1.68 23.52
C TYR A 661 -16.12 -0.92 22.65
N ALA A 662 -15.62 0.12 21.97
CA ALA A 662 -16.22 0.71 20.78
C ALA A 662 -15.12 1.12 19.79
N TYR A 663 -15.40 0.97 18.49
CA TYR A 663 -14.55 1.50 17.43
C TYR A 663 -14.87 2.98 17.19
N GLU A 664 -14.39 3.82 18.09
CA GLU A 664 -14.57 5.28 18.07
C GLU A 664 -13.20 5.96 18.19
N PRO A 665 -12.93 7.06 17.46
CA PRO A 665 -11.58 7.64 17.37
C PRO A 665 -10.89 7.87 18.73
N ALA A 666 -11.60 8.45 19.70
CA ALA A 666 -11.05 8.70 21.03
C ALA A 666 -10.66 7.41 21.77
N GLN A 667 -11.47 6.36 21.68
CA GLN A 667 -11.14 5.09 22.31
C GLN A 667 -10.02 4.34 21.57
N VAL A 668 -9.96 4.45 20.25
CA VAL A 668 -8.85 3.90 19.44
C VAL A 668 -7.53 4.54 19.87
N SER A 669 -7.49 5.87 20.01
CA SER A 669 -6.30 6.58 20.51
C SER A 669 -5.91 6.15 21.93
N SER A 670 -6.87 6.06 22.85
CA SER A 670 -6.62 5.59 24.22
C SER A 670 -6.11 4.14 24.27
N ARG A 671 -6.73 3.20 23.54
CA ARG A 671 -6.26 1.81 23.46
C ARG A 671 -4.87 1.72 22.84
N ARG A 672 -4.60 2.47 21.77
CA ARG A 672 -3.27 2.52 21.16
C ARG A 672 -2.23 3.00 22.17
N CYS A 673 -2.49 4.12 22.85
CA CYS A 673 -1.61 4.66 23.89
C CYS A 673 -1.37 3.64 25.01
N LYS A 674 -2.44 3.05 25.56
CA LYS A 674 -2.38 2.00 26.57
C LYS A 674 -1.49 0.82 26.14
N ASN A 675 -1.68 0.33 24.92
CA ASN A 675 -0.96 -0.83 24.42
C ASN A 675 0.53 -0.53 24.14
N VAL A 676 0.85 0.66 23.62
CA VAL A 676 2.26 1.11 23.47
C VAL A 676 2.94 1.23 24.83
N VAL A 677 2.26 1.79 25.82
CA VAL A 677 2.76 1.90 27.19
C VAL A 677 2.97 0.53 27.81
N LEU A 678 2.03 -0.42 27.62
CA LEU A 678 2.19 -1.78 28.10
C LEU A 678 3.42 -2.47 27.49
N THR A 679 3.69 -2.25 26.20
CA THR A 679 4.90 -2.74 25.54
C THR A 679 6.18 -2.14 26.12
N LEU A 680 6.21 -0.86 26.47
CA LEU A 680 7.35 -0.26 27.19
C LEU A 680 7.50 -0.84 28.59
N LEU A 681 6.39 -0.96 29.34
CA LEU A 681 6.40 -1.55 30.68
C LEU A 681 6.86 -3.01 30.67
N ALA A 682 6.67 -3.74 29.57
CA ALA A 682 7.14 -5.11 29.37
C ALA A 682 8.67 -5.26 29.43
N GLU A 683 9.44 -4.17 29.37
CA GLU A 683 10.88 -4.17 29.64
C GLU A 683 11.19 -4.34 31.14
N LEU A 684 10.19 -4.21 32.02
CA LEU A 684 10.34 -4.18 33.47
C LEU A 684 9.68 -5.40 34.14
N PRO A 685 10.21 -5.88 35.29
CA PRO A 685 9.67 -7.04 36.00
C PRO A 685 8.20 -6.93 36.47
N LEU A 686 7.66 -5.71 36.57
CA LEU A 686 6.29 -5.47 37.05
C LEU A 686 5.20 -5.82 36.03
N ALA A 687 5.56 -6.05 34.75
CA ALA A 687 4.62 -6.18 33.65
C ALA A 687 3.81 -7.48 33.63
N GLU A 688 4.30 -8.57 34.25
CA GLU A 688 3.65 -9.89 34.20
C GLU A 688 2.16 -9.83 34.58
N ASN A 689 1.85 -9.13 35.68
CA ASN A 689 0.48 -8.96 36.15
C ASN A 689 -0.35 -8.11 35.18
N LEU A 690 0.19 -6.99 34.67
CA LEU A 690 -0.52 -6.11 33.74
C LEU A 690 -0.86 -6.82 32.44
N ILE A 691 0.08 -7.59 31.89
CA ILE A 691 -0.08 -8.39 30.68
C ILE A 691 -1.17 -9.45 30.88
N THR A 692 -1.09 -10.20 31.98
CA THR A 692 -2.02 -11.29 32.28
C THR A 692 -3.44 -10.78 32.54
N GLU A 693 -3.56 -9.68 33.28
CA GLU A 693 -4.84 -9.01 33.55
C GLU A 693 -5.46 -8.46 32.26
N GLN A 694 -4.68 -7.80 31.41
CA GLN A 694 -5.19 -7.31 30.13
C GLN A 694 -5.63 -8.46 29.23
N PHE A 695 -4.82 -9.51 29.04
CA PHE A 695 -5.18 -10.65 28.20
C PHE A 695 -6.47 -11.32 28.67
N SER A 696 -6.60 -11.55 29.98
CA SER A 696 -7.76 -12.26 30.55
C SER A 696 -9.02 -11.40 30.63
N GLY A 697 -8.85 -10.08 30.80
CA GLY A 697 -9.95 -9.12 30.97
C GLY A 697 -10.43 -8.44 29.69
N SER A 698 -9.71 -8.59 28.57
CA SER A 698 -10.06 -7.93 27.31
C SER A 698 -11.37 -8.46 26.71
N ASP A 699 -12.22 -7.54 26.29
CA ASP A 699 -13.47 -7.81 25.54
C ASP A 699 -13.30 -7.66 24.02
N ASN A 700 -12.10 -7.28 23.57
CA ASN A 700 -11.77 -6.97 22.18
C ASN A 700 -10.40 -7.53 21.75
N MET A 701 -10.21 -7.69 20.44
CA MET A 701 -8.96 -8.24 19.88
C MET A 701 -7.77 -7.27 19.96
N SER A 702 -7.98 -5.95 19.94
CA SER A 702 -6.88 -4.97 20.05
C SER A 702 -6.10 -5.12 21.34
N ASP A 703 -6.80 -5.15 22.48
CA ASP A 703 -6.17 -5.28 23.79
C ASP A 703 -5.63 -6.70 24.03
N THR A 704 -6.32 -7.71 23.50
CA THR A 704 -5.84 -9.10 23.53
C THR A 704 -4.49 -9.23 22.81
N LEU A 705 -4.34 -8.68 21.60
CA LEU A 705 -3.06 -8.68 20.88
C LEU A 705 -2.05 -7.72 21.50
N GLY A 706 -2.48 -6.60 22.08
CA GLY A 706 -1.60 -5.71 22.83
C GLY A 706 -0.90 -6.45 23.98
N ALA A 707 -1.66 -7.25 24.73
CA ALA A 707 -1.12 -8.09 25.79
C ALA A 707 -0.20 -9.19 25.24
N LEU A 708 -0.55 -9.86 24.14
CA LEU A 708 0.30 -10.88 23.53
C LEU A 708 1.63 -10.31 22.98
N LYS A 709 1.60 -9.12 22.38
CA LYS A 709 2.82 -8.41 21.93
C LYS A 709 3.71 -8.03 23.11
N ALA A 710 3.12 -7.53 24.19
CA ALA A 710 3.86 -7.25 25.41
C ALA A 710 4.45 -8.54 26.03
N ALA A 711 3.71 -9.65 26.04
CA ALA A 711 4.19 -10.95 26.50
C ALA A 711 5.37 -11.46 25.67
N GLN A 712 5.30 -11.30 24.34
CA GLN A 712 6.36 -11.67 23.40
C GLN A 712 7.70 -11.00 23.72
N GLN A 713 7.66 -9.77 24.20
CA GLN A 713 8.84 -9.00 24.61
C GLN A 713 9.28 -9.30 26.04
N PHE A 714 8.33 -9.55 26.95
CA PHE A 714 8.58 -9.77 28.37
C PHE A 714 9.23 -11.12 28.67
N ASP A 715 8.54 -12.22 28.34
CA ASP A 715 8.97 -13.57 28.72
C ASP A 715 8.38 -14.65 27.80
N LEU A 716 9.26 -15.51 27.28
CA LEU A 716 8.91 -16.55 26.33
C LEU A 716 7.98 -17.61 26.93
N VAL A 717 8.06 -17.89 28.24
CA VAL A 717 7.17 -18.89 28.88
C VAL A 717 5.76 -18.33 28.99
N LEU A 718 5.60 -17.09 29.48
CA LEU A 718 4.32 -16.40 29.52
C LEU A 718 3.72 -16.29 28.11
N PHE A 719 4.49 -15.82 27.13
CA PHE A 719 4.05 -15.73 25.74
C PHE A 719 3.50 -17.06 25.21
N ASN A 720 4.26 -18.16 25.36
CA ASN A 720 3.83 -19.46 24.89
C ASN A 720 2.54 -19.95 25.57
N ASN A 721 2.37 -19.68 26.88
CA ASN A 721 1.15 -20.04 27.59
C ASN A 721 -0.06 -19.29 27.04
N LEU A 722 0.03 -17.96 26.92
CA LEU A 722 -1.06 -17.14 26.40
C LEU A 722 -1.37 -17.44 24.92
N MET A 723 -0.35 -17.72 24.12
CA MET A 723 -0.51 -18.11 22.71
C MET A 723 -1.18 -19.48 22.54
N ASN A 724 -0.97 -20.41 23.46
CA ASN A 724 -1.69 -21.70 23.47
C ASN A 724 -3.17 -21.49 23.82
N GLU A 725 -3.49 -20.64 24.79
CA GLU A 725 -4.87 -20.27 25.13
C GLU A 725 -5.57 -19.56 23.96
N PHE A 726 -4.85 -18.65 23.31
CA PHE A 726 -5.33 -17.94 22.12
C PHE A 726 -5.64 -18.92 20.97
N GLU A 727 -4.74 -19.85 20.67
CA GLU A 727 -4.95 -20.87 19.64
C GLU A 727 -6.17 -21.74 19.96
N GLN A 728 -6.31 -22.22 21.20
CA GLN A 728 -7.45 -23.05 21.60
C GLN A 728 -8.80 -22.37 21.35
N ARG A 729 -8.86 -21.05 21.54
CA ARG A 729 -10.06 -20.24 21.28
C ARG A 729 -10.31 -20.01 19.80
N TRP A 730 -9.26 -19.84 18.99
CA TRP A 730 -9.34 -19.33 17.62
C TRP A 730 -8.92 -20.32 16.53
N ARG A 731 -8.67 -21.59 16.86
CA ARG A 731 -8.14 -22.61 15.93
C ARG A 731 -8.91 -22.82 14.62
N ASP A 732 -10.20 -22.47 14.61
CA ASP A 732 -11.11 -22.64 13.47
C ASP A 732 -11.36 -21.30 12.74
N ASP A 733 -10.71 -20.23 13.17
CA ASP A 733 -10.81 -18.90 12.57
C ASP A 733 -9.55 -18.56 11.79
N PRO A 734 -9.57 -18.66 10.44
CA PRO A 734 -8.38 -18.46 9.65
C PRO A 734 -7.84 -17.03 9.79
N LEU A 735 -8.66 -15.99 9.78
CA LEU A 735 -8.16 -14.60 9.82
C LEU A 735 -7.53 -14.27 11.17
N VAL A 736 -8.07 -14.81 12.26
CA VAL A 736 -7.46 -14.62 13.58
C VAL A 736 -6.15 -15.40 13.69
N LEU A 737 -6.06 -16.59 13.10
CA LEU A 737 -4.81 -17.35 13.11
C LEU A 737 -3.67 -16.70 12.33
N ASP A 738 -3.91 -15.81 11.36
CA ASP A 738 -2.82 -15.02 10.76
C ASP A 738 -2.07 -14.19 11.81
N LYS A 739 -2.81 -13.62 12.77
CA LYS A 739 -2.22 -12.85 13.87
C LYS A 739 -1.38 -13.76 14.77
N TRP A 740 -1.89 -14.96 15.05
CA TRP A 740 -1.19 -15.97 15.84
C TRP A 740 0.11 -16.44 15.15
N PHE A 741 0.03 -16.74 13.84
CA PHE A 741 1.18 -17.10 13.02
C PHE A 741 2.22 -15.97 12.99
N GLY A 742 1.77 -14.72 12.79
CA GLY A 742 2.64 -13.55 12.78
C GLY A 742 3.41 -13.38 14.08
N LEU A 743 2.73 -13.43 15.22
CA LEU A 743 3.38 -13.29 16.53
C LEU A 743 4.42 -14.38 16.77
N HIS A 744 4.14 -15.65 16.45
CA HIS A 744 5.15 -16.71 16.52
C HIS A 744 6.33 -16.46 15.57
N ALA A 745 6.06 -16.00 14.35
CA ALA A 745 7.08 -15.78 13.34
C ALA A 745 8.00 -14.58 13.65
N THR A 746 7.52 -13.61 14.42
CA THR A 746 8.28 -12.44 14.87
C THR A 746 8.93 -12.59 16.26
N CYS A 747 8.67 -13.68 16.97
CA CYS A 747 9.22 -13.90 18.30
C CYS A 747 10.74 -14.07 18.24
N ASP A 748 11.45 -13.33 19.09
CA ASP A 748 12.89 -13.54 19.25
C ASP A 748 13.15 -14.84 20.03
N ARG A 749 13.81 -15.80 19.39
CA ARG A 749 14.12 -17.12 19.94
C ARG A 749 15.20 -17.80 19.13
N SER A 750 16.06 -18.56 19.80
CA SER A 750 17.22 -19.22 19.18
C SER A 750 16.85 -20.36 18.22
N ASP A 751 15.65 -20.92 18.33
CA ASP A 751 15.13 -22.02 17.51
C ASP A 751 14.06 -21.56 16.50
N ILE A 752 14.05 -20.27 16.13
CA ILE A 752 13.01 -19.67 15.26
C ILE A 752 12.79 -20.44 13.94
N LEU A 753 13.84 -20.89 13.25
CA LEU A 753 13.68 -21.64 11.99
C LEU A 753 12.97 -22.99 12.20
N ALA A 754 13.18 -23.63 13.35
CA ALA A 754 12.44 -24.83 13.72
C ALA A 754 10.97 -24.50 14.00
N GLN A 755 10.72 -23.40 14.70
CA GLN A 755 9.36 -22.90 14.95
C GLN A 755 8.62 -22.61 13.63
N ILE A 756 9.23 -21.87 12.69
CA ILE A 756 8.63 -21.61 11.36
C ILE A 756 8.31 -22.91 10.62
N THR A 757 9.21 -23.90 10.69
CA THR A 757 8.99 -25.22 10.08
C THR A 757 7.79 -25.93 10.72
N LEU A 758 7.61 -25.83 12.04
CA LEU A 758 6.44 -26.37 12.74
C LEU A 758 5.15 -25.63 12.38
N LEU A 759 5.18 -24.29 12.30
CA LEU A 759 4.02 -23.49 11.88
C LEU A 759 3.53 -23.88 10.48
N ARG A 760 4.45 -24.21 9.56
CA ARG A 760 4.11 -24.70 8.22
C ARG A 760 3.42 -26.07 8.20
N GLN A 761 3.53 -26.85 9.28
CA GLN A 761 2.82 -28.13 9.45
C GLN A 761 1.47 -27.97 10.16
N HIS A 762 1.15 -26.76 10.62
CA HIS A 762 -0.13 -26.49 11.26
C HIS A 762 -1.29 -26.74 10.26
N PRO A 763 -2.40 -27.39 10.66
CA PRO A 763 -3.49 -27.74 9.75
C PRO A 763 -4.13 -26.55 9.01
N GLN A 764 -4.04 -25.35 9.60
CA GLN A 764 -4.56 -24.10 9.02
C GLN A 764 -3.54 -23.37 8.14
N PHE A 765 -2.31 -23.88 8.00
CA PHE A 765 -1.32 -23.33 7.08
C PHE A 765 -1.44 -24.00 5.71
N SER A 766 -1.47 -23.18 4.66
CA SER A 766 -1.40 -23.63 3.27
C SER A 766 -0.57 -22.64 2.45
N GLN A 767 0.39 -23.15 1.68
CA GLN A 767 1.20 -22.34 0.78
C GLN A 767 0.39 -21.77 -0.39
N GLN A 768 -0.75 -22.37 -0.70
CA GLN A 768 -1.65 -21.86 -1.75
C GLN A 768 -2.43 -20.61 -1.30
N ASN A 769 -2.43 -20.29 0.00
CA ASN A 769 -3.08 -19.11 0.55
C ASN A 769 -2.04 -17.99 0.77
N PRO A 770 -2.07 -16.90 -0.03
CA PRO A 770 -1.14 -15.78 0.13
C PRO A 770 -1.13 -15.16 1.53
N ASN A 771 -2.28 -15.12 2.23
CA ASN A 771 -2.38 -14.57 3.58
C ASN A 771 -1.53 -15.40 4.57
N ARG A 772 -1.59 -16.74 4.49
CA ARG A 772 -0.78 -17.64 5.33
C ARG A 772 0.71 -17.47 5.08
N VAL A 773 1.07 -17.39 3.80
CA VAL A 773 2.46 -17.20 3.37
C VAL A 773 3.02 -15.89 3.93
N ARG A 774 2.25 -14.80 3.86
CA ARG A 774 2.62 -13.50 4.46
C ARG A 774 2.69 -13.57 5.98
N ALA A 775 1.70 -14.17 6.62
CA ALA A 775 1.61 -14.23 8.08
C ALA A 775 2.75 -15.03 8.72
N VAL A 776 3.29 -16.05 8.04
CA VAL A 776 4.42 -16.84 8.54
C VAL A 776 5.75 -16.37 7.95
N ILE A 777 5.91 -16.49 6.63
CA ILE A 777 7.20 -16.28 5.96
C ILE A 777 7.50 -14.80 5.81
N GLY A 778 6.49 -14.00 5.45
CA GLY A 778 6.61 -12.55 5.39
C GLY A 778 6.96 -11.96 6.76
N SER A 779 6.20 -12.30 7.79
CA SER A 779 6.46 -11.83 9.16
C SER A 779 7.88 -12.17 9.63
N PHE A 780 8.37 -13.38 9.34
CA PHE A 780 9.74 -13.77 9.66
C PHE A 780 10.78 -12.91 8.89
N ALA A 781 10.62 -12.79 7.57
CA ALA A 781 11.61 -12.11 6.72
C ALA A 781 11.67 -10.60 6.95
N PHE A 782 10.54 -9.95 7.25
CA PHE A 782 10.47 -8.50 7.41
C PHE A 782 10.64 -8.03 8.86
N TYR A 783 10.23 -8.83 9.84
CA TYR A 783 10.06 -8.33 11.22
C TYR A 783 10.72 -9.21 12.30
N ASN A 784 11.41 -10.30 11.93
CA ASN A 784 12.24 -11.06 12.87
C ASN A 784 13.72 -10.76 12.63
N THR A 785 14.19 -9.63 13.15
CA THR A 785 15.56 -9.14 12.92
C THR A 785 16.62 -10.17 13.29
N SER A 786 16.58 -10.71 14.52
CA SER A 786 17.56 -11.67 15.03
C SER A 786 17.59 -12.97 14.20
N GLY A 787 16.41 -13.49 13.83
CA GLY A 787 16.29 -14.75 13.09
C GLY A 787 16.64 -14.62 11.61
N PHE A 788 16.17 -13.57 10.94
CA PHE A 788 16.42 -13.37 9.51
C PHE A 788 17.89 -13.02 9.24
N HIS A 789 18.46 -12.13 10.04
CA HIS A 789 19.85 -11.67 9.93
C HIS A 789 20.82 -12.44 10.83
N ALA A 790 20.52 -13.71 11.14
CA ALA A 790 21.40 -14.58 11.93
C ALA A 790 22.83 -14.63 11.38
N ASP A 791 23.84 -14.69 12.26
CA ASP A 791 25.26 -14.57 11.89
C ASP A 791 25.75 -15.61 10.88
N ASP A 792 25.15 -16.79 10.88
CA ASP A 792 25.49 -17.90 10.00
C ASP A 792 24.78 -17.84 8.63
N GLY A 793 23.96 -16.80 8.40
CA GLY A 793 23.17 -16.61 7.18
C GLY A 793 22.03 -17.63 7.01
N SER A 794 21.65 -18.36 8.06
CA SER A 794 20.61 -19.39 8.00
C SER A 794 19.24 -18.82 7.64
N GLY A 795 18.88 -17.63 8.12
CA GLY A 795 17.63 -16.94 7.76
C GLY A 795 17.54 -16.63 6.27
N TYR A 796 18.61 -16.09 5.67
CA TYR A 796 18.66 -15.81 4.23
C TYR A 796 18.54 -17.09 3.39
N ARG A 797 19.26 -18.15 3.79
CA ARG A 797 19.20 -19.45 3.10
C ARG A 797 17.80 -20.04 3.16
N PHE A 798 17.16 -19.99 4.33
CA PHE A 798 15.79 -20.47 4.52
C PHE A 798 14.80 -19.74 3.60
N LEU A 799 14.85 -18.41 3.56
CA LEU A 799 13.98 -17.64 2.68
C LEU A 799 14.22 -17.99 1.21
N THR A 800 15.48 -18.14 0.80
CA THR A 800 15.85 -18.51 -0.57
C THR A 800 15.31 -19.88 -0.97
N ASP A 801 15.44 -20.88 -0.09
CA ASP A 801 14.88 -22.22 -0.30
C ASP A 801 13.36 -22.15 -0.52
N TYR A 802 12.68 -21.33 0.28
CA TYR A 802 11.25 -21.13 0.18
C TYR A 802 10.83 -20.39 -1.09
N LEU A 803 11.56 -19.34 -1.49
CA LEU A 803 11.26 -18.57 -2.70
C LEU A 803 11.37 -19.44 -3.97
N LEU A 804 12.38 -20.31 -4.06
CA LEU A 804 12.52 -21.27 -5.18
C LEU A 804 11.37 -22.29 -5.27
N GLU A 805 10.67 -22.53 -4.16
CA GLU A 805 9.47 -23.36 -4.11
C GLU A 805 8.24 -22.54 -4.54
N LEU A 806 8.04 -21.37 -3.93
CA LEU A 806 6.87 -20.52 -4.14
C LEU A 806 6.79 -19.97 -5.57
N ASP A 807 7.92 -19.56 -6.15
CA ASP A 807 8.02 -18.94 -7.47
C ASP A 807 7.37 -19.78 -8.58
N LYS A 808 7.41 -21.12 -8.45
CA LYS A 808 6.82 -22.05 -9.42
C LYS A 808 5.29 -22.03 -9.44
N THR A 809 4.67 -21.50 -8.38
CA THR A 809 3.22 -21.55 -8.18
C THR A 809 2.59 -20.17 -8.06
N ASN A 810 3.29 -19.22 -7.43
CA ASN A 810 2.85 -17.84 -7.25
C ASN A 810 4.04 -16.88 -7.29
N PRO A 811 4.53 -16.52 -8.50
CA PRO A 811 5.62 -15.58 -8.72
C PRO A 811 5.41 -14.21 -8.06
N GLN A 812 4.17 -13.70 -8.07
CA GLN A 812 3.86 -12.38 -7.51
C GLN A 812 4.11 -12.31 -6.00
N VAL A 813 3.68 -13.33 -5.24
CA VAL A 813 3.95 -13.39 -3.80
C VAL A 813 5.44 -13.61 -3.53
N ALA A 814 6.13 -14.43 -4.33
CA ALA A 814 7.57 -14.62 -4.21
C ALA A 814 8.35 -13.30 -4.44
N SER A 815 7.99 -12.53 -5.47
CA SER A 815 8.55 -11.22 -5.78
C SER A 815 8.36 -10.20 -4.66
N ARG A 816 7.28 -10.29 -3.88
CA ARG A 816 7.12 -9.44 -2.67
C ARG A 816 8.04 -9.88 -1.54
N LEU A 817 8.15 -11.19 -1.31
CA LEU A 817 8.92 -11.75 -0.21
C LEU A 817 10.44 -11.69 -0.38
N VAL A 818 10.96 -11.52 -1.60
CA VAL A 818 12.41 -11.36 -1.83
C VAL A 818 12.95 -10.00 -1.36
N THR A 819 12.08 -9.00 -1.17
CA THR A 819 12.45 -7.60 -0.90
C THR A 819 13.50 -7.42 0.22
N PRO A 820 13.39 -8.07 1.40
CA PRO A 820 14.39 -7.92 2.46
C PRO A 820 15.81 -8.37 2.04
N LEU A 821 15.93 -9.35 1.14
CA LEU A 821 17.23 -9.79 0.62
C LEU A 821 17.86 -8.78 -0.35
N THR A 822 17.05 -7.93 -0.99
CA THR A 822 17.52 -6.96 -1.98
C THR A 822 18.18 -5.71 -1.36
N GLN A 823 17.91 -5.44 -0.08
CA GLN A 823 18.39 -4.26 0.67
C GLN A 823 19.76 -4.46 1.33
N TRP A 824 20.63 -5.28 0.72
CA TRP A 824 21.89 -5.70 1.35
C TRP A 824 22.92 -4.55 1.51
N GLN A 825 22.78 -3.44 0.78
CA GLN A 825 23.82 -2.41 0.60
C GLN A 825 24.19 -1.66 1.88
N HIS A 826 23.25 -1.50 2.80
CA HIS A 826 23.46 -0.72 4.03
C HIS A 826 24.08 -1.53 5.18
N PHE A 827 24.14 -2.86 5.06
CA PHE A 827 24.67 -3.74 6.12
C PHE A 827 26.18 -3.88 6.06
N ALA A 828 26.79 -4.35 7.15
CA ALA A 828 28.23 -4.65 7.19
C ALA A 828 28.65 -5.69 6.13
N PRO A 829 29.89 -5.63 5.59
CA PRO A 829 30.36 -6.47 4.48
C PRO A 829 30.12 -7.98 4.64
N SER A 830 30.18 -8.49 5.88
CA SER A 830 29.90 -9.90 6.18
C SER A 830 28.45 -10.29 5.85
N ARG A 831 27.49 -9.42 6.19
CA ARG A 831 26.06 -9.60 5.86
C ARG A 831 25.80 -9.41 4.38
N GLN A 832 26.43 -8.41 3.75
CA GLN A 832 26.32 -8.21 2.30
C GLN A 832 26.69 -9.46 1.52
N ALA A 833 27.81 -10.10 1.87
CA ALA A 833 28.28 -11.31 1.20
C ALA A 833 27.27 -12.46 1.28
N LEU A 834 26.66 -12.67 2.46
CA LEU A 834 25.67 -13.73 2.67
C LEU A 834 24.37 -13.49 1.91
N MET A 835 23.85 -12.26 1.90
CA MET A 835 22.64 -11.89 1.17
C MET A 835 22.86 -11.98 -0.34
N ARG A 836 23.98 -11.44 -0.85
CA ARG A 836 24.34 -11.52 -2.27
C ARG A 836 24.53 -12.95 -2.75
N GLN A 837 25.14 -13.82 -1.93
CA GLN A 837 25.25 -15.24 -2.24
C GLN A 837 23.86 -15.87 -2.50
N GLN A 838 22.87 -15.52 -1.68
CA GLN A 838 21.51 -16.02 -1.84
C GLN A 838 20.79 -15.42 -3.05
N LEU A 839 20.96 -14.13 -3.33
CA LEU A 839 20.46 -13.51 -4.56
C LEU A 839 21.06 -14.15 -5.82
N SER A 840 22.38 -14.40 -5.83
CA SER A 840 23.03 -15.11 -6.95
C SER A 840 22.46 -16.51 -7.13
N ARG A 841 22.18 -17.22 -6.03
CA ARG A 841 21.56 -18.54 -6.08
C ARG A 841 20.15 -18.52 -6.68
N LEU A 842 19.35 -17.48 -6.43
CA LEU A 842 18.05 -17.30 -7.10
C LEU A 842 18.26 -17.08 -8.60
N LEU A 843 19.18 -16.21 -8.97
CA LEU A 843 19.46 -15.86 -10.38
C LEU A 843 20.00 -17.04 -11.20
N ASP A 844 20.74 -17.95 -10.57
CA ASP A 844 21.29 -19.15 -11.19
C ASP A 844 20.23 -20.24 -11.47
N ASP A 845 18.99 -20.10 -10.97
CA ASP A 845 17.90 -21.02 -11.30
C ASP A 845 17.34 -20.72 -12.70
N ALA A 846 17.49 -21.68 -13.61
CA ALA A 846 17.04 -21.55 -15.00
C ALA A 846 15.51 -21.46 -15.17
N SER A 847 14.74 -21.76 -14.11
CA SER A 847 13.27 -21.72 -14.09
C SER A 847 12.70 -20.47 -13.39
N LEU A 848 13.56 -19.53 -12.99
CA LEU A 848 13.15 -18.31 -12.29
C LEU A 848 12.12 -17.51 -13.11
N SER A 849 11.02 -17.11 -12.46
CA SER A 849 9.99 -16.26 -13.05
C SER A 849 10.52 -14.89 -13.49
N LYS A 850 9.78 -14.23 -14.38
CA LYS A 850 10.09 -12.84 -14.77
C LYS A 850 10.03 -11.90 -13.56
N ASP A 851 9.07 -12.11 -12.67
CA ASP A 851 8.85 -11.33 -11.46
C ASP A 851 10.11 -11.31 -10.57
N LEU A 852 10.64 -12.49 -10.21
CA LEU A 852 11.86 -12.59 -9.41
C LEU A 852 13.11 -12.22 -10.19
N TYR A 853 13.21 -12.60 -11.47
CA TYR A 853 14.37 -12.29 -12.30
C TYR A 853 14.64 -10.79 -12.33
N GLU A 854 13.62 -9.97 -12.56
CA GLU A 854 13.77 -8.51 -12.62
C GLU A 854 14.34 -7.95 -11.31
N LYS A 855 13.75 -8.28 -10.16
CA LYS A 855 14.21 -7.77 -8.86
C LYS A 855 15.62 -8.25 -8.49
N VAL A 856 15.88 -9.54 -8.66
CA VAL A 856 17.15 -10.17 -8.27
C VAL A 856 18.29 -9.70 -9.17
N SER A 857 18.08 -9.65 -10.49
CA SER A 857 19.12 -9.23 -11.44
C SER A 857 19.51 -7.76 -11.24
N LYS A 858 18.52 -6.88 -11.07
CA LYS A 858 18.75 -5.47 -10.75
C LYS A 858 19.48 -5.32 -9.41
N ALA A 859 19.01 -5.98 -8.34
CA ALA A 859 19.63 -5.90 -7.02
C ALA A 859 21.10 -6.38 -6.98
N LEU A 860 21.49 -7.33 -7.84
CA LEU A 860 22.88 -7.80 -7.95
C LEU A 860 23.76 -6.90 -8.83
N ALA A 861 23.19 -6.27 -9.86
CA ALA A 861 23.89 -5.34 -10.73
C ALA A 861 24.22 -4.01 -10.00
N TYR A 862 23.38 -3.64 -9.05
CA TYR A 862 23.52 -2.42 -8.26
C TYR A 862 24.53 -2.61 -7.13
N GLY A 863 25.80 -2.27 -7.40
CA GLY A 863 26.87 -2.45 -6.44
C GLY A 863 28.28 -2.26 -6.98
N HIS A 864 28.52 -1.26 -7.81
CA HIS A 864 29.84 -0.72 -8.11
C HIS A 864 29.69 0.75 -8.55
N ASP A 865 30.32 1.66 -7.81
CA ASP A 865 30.47 3.10 -8.09
C ASP A 865 29.23 3.98 -7.82
N SER A 866 29.01 4.32 -6.55
CA SER A 866 28.38 5.60 -6.14
C SER A 866 29.19 6.23 -5.02
#